data_AF-A0A2G4GZB1-F1
#
_entry.id   AF-A0A2G4GZB1-F1
#
_cell.length_a   1.000
_cell.length_b   1.000
_cell.length_c   1.000
_cell.angle_alpha   90.00
_cell.angle_beta   90.00
_cell.angle_gamma   90.00
#
_symmetry.space_group_name_H-M   'P 1'
#
loop_
_entity.id
_entity.type
_entity.pdbx_description
1 polymer ?
#
loop_
_entity_poly.entity_id
_entity_poly.type
_entity_poly.pdbx_seq_one_letter_code
_entity_poly.pdbx_strand_id
1 'polypeptide(L)'
;MRFLVLGLLSCFALLGEISGAVRTKVDLVNLTPDIRPGEKALIAMRFRCDPHFHIYWKNPGDAGQSPTVAWTEVSGAKIGAFVWPGPMLLDQSGVYNFVYENETLLLMEVAVPADAKGTLTFKGKAEWLECDDSGCWPHEKLVELDVKVGAGNPAYKYDPKPYPALRPRISTTGSSDGQLLTIALPTAAKLPQTWFPERNFISPTATAKQKRVGDSLILSLAEATEALDSGELIFTTRAPDGGFVDINVILGPAAPKGAPAPAAPTKTSGEWQPWTPEAQAAALAAGKTVYVDFTARWCATCQVNKRVYTQDDVSRALTSAGVVMLKADWTKKDEIIAQELGKYGRTGIPLNVFLKAGQPPAILSEALTGTEVLAALTAVSAGRTYQAESTTHSFFIWLLFAFGGGALLNLMPCVFPMIGLKVLGFAKEAGAARGTVILNGLLYSAGVIVSFLALALLILALKSGGSSVGWGFQMQSPGFVLATCVLMIVLGLSMAGVFEIGMGLGGVSAGDGDGRVATFLSGVLTTVVATPCTAPGLGAALGFALDKDRSTGETLLFFTVIGIGMALPYLLLSMSPRLAALLPRPGEWMESLKQGMSFPLFGYALYLLWVLNALVEDAAWVRDASLGLALVATACWIFGRWGALHRTDQERRMAKIVATVVFGGTMTYLFTTLP
;
A
#
# COMPACT_ATOMS: atom_id res chain seq x y z
N MET A 1 -13.15 29.82 -28.16
CA MET A 1 -12.40 30.08 -26.91
C MET A 1 -13.30 30.25 -25.68
N ARG A 2 -14.34 31.09 -25.68
CA ARG A 2 -15.26 31.22 -24.53
C ARG A 2 -16.07 29.94 -24.19
N PHE A 3 -16.47 29.15 -25.19
CA PHE A 3 -17.15 27.86 -24.96
C PHE A 3 -16.24 26.73 -24.47
N LEU A 4 -14.93 26.82 -24.74
CA LEU A 4 -13.95 25.85 -24.26
C LEU A 4 -13.63 26.08 -22.76
N VAL A 5 -13.64 27.34 -22.33
CA VAL A 5 -13.47 27.71 -20.92
C VAL A 5 -14.70 27.33 -20.09
N LEU A 6 -15.93 27.50 -20.62
CA LEU A 6 -17.15 27.01 -19.97
C LEU A 6 -17.22 25.48 -19.91
N GLY A 7 -16.80 24.76 -20.96
CA GLY A 7 -16.76 23.31 -20.96
C GLY A 7 -15.72 22.71 -20.00
N LEU A 8 -14.56 23.36 -19.85
CA LEU A 8 -13.54 22.98 -18.85
C LEU A 8 -13.99 23.27 -17.41
N LEU A 9 -14.76 24.34 -17.17
CA LEU A 9 -15.39 24.64 -15.88
C LEU A 9 -16.50 23.63 -15.53
N SER A 10 -17.27 23.17 -16.51
CA SER A 10 -18.30 22.13 -16.31
C SER A 10 -17.72 20.72 -16.10
N CYS A 11 -16.56 20.43 -16.68
CA CYS A 11 -15.86 19.15 -16.48
C CYS A 11 -15.13 19.10 -15.12
N PHE A 12 -14.65 20.25 -14.62
CA PHE A 12 -14.15 20.36 -13.23
C PHE A 12 -15.27 20.25 -12.18
N ALA A 13 -16.49 20.68 -12.51
CA ALA A 13 -17.64 20.52 -11.62
C ALA A 13 -18.08 19.04 -11.47
N LEU A 14 -17.90 18.21 -12.51
CA LEU A 14 -18.24 16.78 -12.49
C LEU A 14 -17.16 15.88 -11.84
N LEU A 15 -15.93 16.38 -11.66
CA LEU A 15 -14.87 15.71 -10.90
C LEU A 15 -14.81 16.18 -9.42
N GLY A 16 -15.62 17.17 -9.03
CA GLY A 16 -15.71 17.67 -7.66
C GLY A 16 -16.57 16.81 -6.71
N GLU A 17 -17.36 15.87 -7.22
CA GLU A 17 -18.32 15.07 -6.43
C GLU A 17 -17.76 13.73 -5.90
N ILE A 18 -16.42 13.57 -5.83
CA ILE A 18 -15.77 12.56 -4.97
C ILE A 18 -15.14 13.22 -3.72
N SER A 19 -15.43 14.51 -3.47
CA SER A 19 -15.27 15.03 -2.12
C SER A 19 -16.45 14.54 -1.29
N GLY A 20 -16.23 13.60 -0.39
CA GLY A 20 -17.11 13.48 0.77
C GLY A 20 -17.30 14.88 1.33
N ALA A 21 -18.55 15.34 1.45
CA ALA A 21 -18.83 16.69 1.91
C ALA A 21 -18.08 16.90 3.23
N VAL A 22 -17.14 17.86 3.27
CA VAL A 22 -16.31 18.13 4.46
C VAL A 22 -17.23 18.30 5.66
N ARG A 23 -17.08 17.41 6.65
CA ARG A 23 -17.96 17.33 7.82
C ARG A 23 -17.45 18.16 8.99
N THR A 24 -16.23 18.69 8.88
CA THR A 24 -15.65 19.60 9.86
C THR A 24 -15.56 21.02 9.33
N LYS A 25 -16.24 21.97 9.99
CA LYS A 25 -16.11 23.40 9.67
C LYS A 25 -14.93 24.00 10.42
N VAL A 26 -13.99 24.59 9.69
CA VAL A 26 -12.76 25.19 10.23
C VAL A 26 -12.70 26.68 9.95
N ASP A 27 -12.58 27.52 10.98
CA ASP A 27 -12.46 28.97 10.84
C ASP A 27 -11.46 29.54 11.86
N LEU A 28 -10.76 30.63 11.53
CA LEU A 28 -10.02 31.40 12.51
C LEU A 28 -10.97 32.32 13.28
N VAL A 29 -10.83 32.37 14.60
CA VAL A 29 -11.63 33.23 15.47
C VAL A 29 -10.73 34.13 16.29
N ASN A 30 -11.09 35.41 16.34
CA ASN A 30 -10.45 36.36 17.22
C ASN A 30 -11.00 36.22 18.64
N LEU A 31 -10.15 35.90 19.61
CA LEU A 31 -10.52 35.88 21.03
C LEU A 31 -10.14 37.19 21.74
N THR A 32 -9.49 38.13 21.05
CA THR A 32 -9.09 39.45 21.57
C THR A 32 -9.60 40.55 20.62
N PRO A 33 -10.86 41.00 20.77
CA PRO A 33 -11.54 41.83 19.77
C PRO A 33 -10.77 43.08 19.31
N ASP A 34 -10.10 43.78 20.23
CA ASP A 34 -9.16 44.85 19.90
C ASP A 34 -7.76 44.47 20.39
N ILE A 35 -6.82 44.39 19.46
CA ILE A 35 -5.44 44.05 19.74
C ILE A 35 -4.63 45.32 20.02
N ARG A 36 -3.87 45.36 21.12
CA ARG A 36 -2.95 46.48 21.43
C ARG A 36 -1.59 46.26 20.78
N PRO A 37 -0.98 47.31 20.19
CA PRO A 37 0.42 47.25 19.76
C PRO A 37 1.35 46.85 20.91
N GLY A 38 2.28 45.93 20.65
CA GLY A 38 3.28 45.49 21.62
C GLY A 38 2.78 44.54 22.71
N GLU A 39 1.49 44.20 22.75
CA GLU A 39 0.94 43.22 23.69
C GLU A 39 0.79 41.82 23.04
N LYS A 40 0.40 40.84 23.86
CA LYS A 40 0.02 39.50 23.41
C LYS A 40 -1.49 39.45 23.18
N ALA A 41 -1.89 38.99 22.01
CA ALA A 41 -3.28 38.69 21.69
C ALA A 41 -3.50 37.18 21.61
N LEU A 42 -4.75 36.76 21.73
CA LEU A 42 -5.13 35.37 21.57
C LEU A 42 -6.10 35.22 20.39
N ILE A 43 -5.78 34.30 19.51
CA ILE A 43 -6.67 33.82 18.44
C ILE A 43 -6.87 32.32 18.64
N ALA A 44 -7.85 31.74 17.94
CA ALA A 44 -7.99 30.29 17.90
C ALA A 44 -8.35 29.80 16.51
N MET A 45 -7.89 28.59 16.18
CA MET A 45 -8.44 27.82 15.08
C MET A 45 -9.60 26.98 15.63
N ARG A 46 -10.81 27.24 15.11
CA ARG A 46 -12.03 26.59 15.58
C ARG A 46 -12.44 25.49 14.62
N PHE A 47 -12.51 24.27 15.13
CA PHE A 47 -13.03 23.10 14.45
C PHE A 47 -14.43 22.80 14.99
N ARG A 48 -15.38 22.53 14.09
CA ARG A 48 -16.74 22.08 14.43
C ARG A 48 -17.04 20.84 13.62
N CYS A 49 -16.89 19.68 14.24
CA CYS A 49 -17.16 18.38 13.64
C CYS A 49 -18.67 18.10 13.67
N ASP A 50 -19.22 17.58 12.58
CA ASP A 50 -20.55 16.95 12.58
C ASP A 50 -20.56 15.74 13.54
N PRO A 51 -21.73 15.28 14.02
CA PRO A 51 -21.82 14.11 14.91
C PRO A 51 -21.11 12.88 14.34
N HIS A 52 -20.40 12.13 15.20
CA HIS A 52 -19.55 10.97 14.87
C HIS A 52 -18.24 11.26 14.14
N PHE A 53 -18.00 12.51 13.72
CA PHE A 53 -16.71 12.92 13.17
C PHE A 53 -15.79 13.44 14.26
N HIS A 54 -14.51 13.14 14.13
CA HIS A 54 -13.49 13.60 15.04
C HIS A 54 -12.22 14.05 14.32
N ILE A 55 -11.45 14.88 15.01
CA ILE A 55 -10.10 15.31 14.62
C ILE A 55 -9.10 14.89 15.70
N TYR A 56 -7.82 14.95 15.39
CA TYR A 56 -6.79 14.41 16.27
C TYR A 56 -6.15 15.44 17.20
N TRP A 57 -5.72 14.95 18.36
CA TRP A 57 -4.84 15.69 19.27
C TRP A 57 -3.41 15.76 18.72
N LYS A 58 -2.54 16.56 19.36
CA LYS A 58 -1.11 16.69 19.02
C LYS A 58 -0.39 15.34 18.94
N ASN A 59 -0.73 14.44 19.85
CA ASN A 59 -0.42 13.02 19.75
C ASN A 59 -1.70 12.34 19.25
N PRO A 60 -1.75 11.81 18.03
CA PRO A 60 -2.99 11.26 17.47
C PRO A 60 -3.36 9.87 18.01
N GLY A 61 -2.44 9.15 18.65
CA GLY A 61 -2.61 7.73 18.99
C GLY A 61 -2.14 6.78 17.88
N ASP A 62 -2.86 5.68 17.67
CA ASP A 62 -2.44 4.57 16.79
C ASP A 62 -2.51 4.93 15.30
N ALA A 63 -3.51 5.73 14.92
CA ALA A 63 -3.70 6.19 13.55
C ALA A 63 -4.27 7.61 13.56
N GLY A 64 -3.66 8.53 12.81
CA GLY A 64 -4.21 9.87 12.65
C GLY A 64 -3.15 10.92 12.34
N GLN A 65 -3.61 12.16 12.15
CA GLN A 65 -2.73 13.30 11.92
C GLN A 65 -3.29 14.54 12.63
N SER A 66 -2.44 15.19 13.43
CA SER A 66 -2.79 16.41 14.16
C SER A 66 -3.00 17.59 13.19
N PRO A 67 -3.97 18.49 13.46
CA PRO A 67 -4.16 19.71 12.69
C PRO A 67 -2.90 20.58 12.63
N THR A 68 -2.65 21.19 11.47
CA THR A 68 -1.54 22.12 11.24
C THR A 68 -2.02 23.40 10.55
N VAL A 69 -1.24 24.49 10.66
CA VAL A 69 -1.47 25.72 9.90
C VAL A 69 -0.15 26.24 9.35
N ALA A 70 -0.10 26.47 8.04
CA ALA A 70 1.01 27.13 7.35
C ALA A 70 0.62 28.57 7.03
N TRP A 71 1.19 29.52 7.78
CA TRP A 71 0.90 30.94 7.61
C TRP A 71 1.53 31.53 6.35
N THR A 72 0.74 32.25 5.57
CA THR A 72 1.19 32.96 4.35
C THR A 72 1.24 34.47 4.57
N GLU A 73 0.41 35.00 5.46
CA GLU A 73 0.39 36.41 5.85
C GLU A 73 0.12 36.52 7.36
N VAL A 74 0.99 37.23 8.09
CA VAL A 74 0.85 37.45 9.53
C VAL A 74 0.99 38.91 9.95
N SER A 75 1.01 39.83 8.97
CA SER A 75 1.10 41.28 9.18
C SER A 75 2.22 41.71 10.16
N GLY A 76 3.39 41.05 10.07
CA GLY A 76 4.56 41.30 10.92
C GLY A 76 4.46 40.75 12.35
N ALA A 77 3.32 40.19 12.76
CA ALA A 77 3.16 39.56 14.07
C ALA A 77 3.87 38.19 14.13
N LYS A 78 4.19 37.75 15.35
CA LYS A 78 4.69 36.38 15.59
C LYS A 78 3.59 35.53 16.20
N ILE A 79 3.22 34.44 15.54
CA ILE A 79 2.19 33.52 16.01
C ILE A 79 2.88 32.33 16.67
N GLY A 80 2.51 32.04 17.91
CA GLY A 80 2.98 30.90 18.68
C GLY A 80 2.37 29.57 18.23
N ALA A 81 2.89 28.47 18.76
CA ALA A 81 2.34 27.14 18.52
C ALA A 81 0.93 27.00 19.12
N PHE A 82 0.20 25.96 18.67
CA PHE A 82 -1.10 25.63 19.26
C PHE A 82 -0.98 25.31 20.75
N VAL A 83 -1.86 25.94 21.52
CA VAL A 83 -2.18 25.57 22.91
C VAL A 83 -3.37 24.63 22.85
N TRP A 84 -3.09 23.35 23.07
CA TRP A 84 -4.03 22.26 22.89
C TRP A 84 -4.92 22.07 24.12
N PRO A 85 -6.24 21.86 23.96
CA PRO A 85 -7.06 21.32 25.04
C PRO A 85 -6.70 19.84 25.32
N GLY A 86 -7.12 19.30 26.45
CA GLY A 86 -6.91 17.88 26.73
C GLY A 86 -7.80 16.96 25.88
N PRO A 87 -7.30 15.76 25.49
CA PRO A 87 -7.96 14.90 24.52
C PRO A 87 -9.02 13.97 25.13
N MET A 88 -9.74 13.27 24.25
CA MET A 88 -10.54 12.10 24.59
C MET A 88 -9.87 10.83 24.05
N LEU A 89 -10.00 9.72 24.78
CA LEU A 89 -9.60 8.40 24.29
C LEU A 89 -10.74 7.81 23.46
N LEU A 90 -10.48 7.53 22.19
CA LEU A 90 -11.38 6.79 21.31
C LEU A 90 -10.84 5.38 21.12
N ASP A 91 -11.66 4.36 21.41
CA ASP A 91 -11.37 2.94 21.17
C ASP A 91 -12.23 2.44 20.01
N GLN A 92 -11.59 2.16 18.88
CA GLN A 92 -12.20 1.57 17.69
C GLN A 92 -11.72 0.13 17.51
N SER A 93 -12.21 -0.77 18.37
CA SER A 93 -11.89 -2.20 18.33
C SER A 93 -10.40 -2.50 18.53
N GLY A 94 -9.77 -1.85 19.50
CA GLY A 94 -8.35 -2.04 19.84
C GLY A 94 -7.39 -1.10 19.12
N VAL A 95 -7.90 -0.17 18.30
CA VAL A 95 -7.17 1.01 17.82
C VAL A 95 -7.52 2.17 18.74
N TYR A 96 -6.52 2.69 19.46
CA TYR A 96 -6.67 3.75 20.44
C TYR A 96 -6.16 5.08 19.87
N ASN A 97 -7.07 6.01 19.68
CA ASN A 97 -6.78 7.34 19.17
C ASN A 97 -7.07 8.41 20.22
N PHE A 98 -6.31 9.50 20.20
CA PHE A 98 -6.54 10.66 21.06
C PHE A 98 -7.14 11.77 20.22
N VAL A 99 -8.41 12.06 20.47
CA VAL A 99 -9.24 12.79 19.52
C VAL A 99 -10.01 13.91 20.19
N TYR A 100 -10.61 14.75 19.35
CA TYR A 100 -11.62 15.72 19.70
C TYR A 100 -12.87 15.52 18.85
N GLU A 101 -14.02 15.58 19.52
CA GLU A 101 -15.33 15.57 18.90
C GLU A 101 -16.02 16.93 19.11
N ASN A 102 -17.06 17.19 18.31
CA ASN A 102 -17.88 18.41 18.39
C ASN A 102 -17.08 19.70 18.08
N GLU A 103 -17.21 20.73 18.92
CA GLU A 103 -16.49 22.00 18.77
C GLU A 103 -15.20 21.99 19.58
N THR A 104 -14.08 22.29 18.92
CA THR A 104 -12.76 22.38 19.54
C THR A 104 -12.04 23.64 19.10
N LEU A 105 -11.40 24.32 20.06
CA LEU A 105 -10.61 25.52 19.84
C LEU A 105 -9.14 25.21 20.09
N LEU A 106 -8.29 25.38 19.08
CA LEU A 106 -6.84 25.32 19.23
C LEU A 106 -6.33 26.76 19.34
N LEU A 107 -5.94 27.18 20.55
CA LEU A 107 -5.56 28.57 20.80
C LEU A 107 -4.14 28.84 20.27
N MET A 108 -3.87 30.08 19.87
CA MET A 108 -2.54 30.55 19.52
C MET A 108 -2.32 31.93 20.10
N GLU A 109 -1.18 32.12 20.74
CA GLU A 109 -0.75 33.43 21.19
C GLU A 109 -0.12 34.19 20.00
N VAL A 110 -0.52 35.44 19.83
CA VAL A 110 -0.01 36.33 18.79
C VAL A 110 0.73 37.47 19.48
N ALA A 111 2.05 37.52 19.28
CA ALA A 111 2.85 38.66 19.71
C ALA A 111 2.74 39.78 18.68
N VAL A 112 2.16 40.90 19.11
CA VAL A 112 1.77 42.01 18.24
C VAL A 112 2.94 42.98 18.08
N PRO A 113 3.27 43.44 16.87
CA PRO A 113 4.31 44.45 16.67
C PRO A 113 4.00 45.74 17.45
N ALA A 114 5.02 46.36 18.04
CA ALA A 114 4.86 47.60 18.82
C ALA A 114 4.43 48.79 17.95
N ASP A 115 4.71 48.74 16.66
CA ASP A 115 4.38 49.75 15.65
C ASP A 115 3.11 49.41 14.84
N ALA A 116 2.39 48.35 15.22
CA ALA A 116 1.17 47.92 14.54
C ALA A 116 0.11 49.04 14.50
N LYS A 117 -0.52 49.23 13.33
CA LYS A 117 -1.60 50.22 13.09
C LYS A 117 -2.62 49.65 12.13
N GLY A 118 -3.87 50.12 12.21
CA GLY A 118 -4.92 49.73 11.27
C GLY A 118 -5.46 48.33 11.53
N THR A 119 -5.37 47.46 10.53
CA THR A 119 -5.87 46.07 10.60
C THR A 119 -4.70 45.12 10.38
N LEU A 120 -4.58 44.11 11.24
CA LEU A 120 -3.69 42.97 11.04
C LEU A 120 -4.47 41.85 10.38
N THR A 121 -4.00 41.40 9.23
CA THR A 121 -4.56 40.27 8.49
C THR A 121 -3.71 39.04 8.74
N PHE A 122 -4.38 37.95 9.09
CA PHE A 122 -3.80 36.63 9.29
C PHE A 122 -4.37 35.67 8.25
N LYS A 123 -3.54 35.17 7.34
CA LYS A 123 -3.91 34.15 6.35
C LYS A 123 -3.01 32.95 6.48
N GLY A 124 -3.61 31.77 6.46
CA GLY A 124 -2.87 30.52 6.49
C GLY A 124 -3.63 29.38 5.82
N LYS A 125 -2.89 28.36 5.43
CA LYS A 125 -3.45 27.08 4.97
C LYS A 125 -3.56 26.15 6.17
N ALA A 126 -4.79 25.87 6.61
CA ALA A 126 -5.06 24.89 7.65
C ALA A 126 -5.22 23.50 7.03
N GLU A 127 -4.57 22.50 7.60
CA GLU A 127 -4.65 21.10 7.17
C GLU A 127 -5.04 20.23 8.37
N TRP A 128 -6.00 19.31 8.18
CA TRP A 128 -6.43 18.38 9.22
C TRP A 128 -6.89 17.05 8.61
N LEU A 129 -6.90 16.01 9.44
CA LEU A 129 -7.50 14.72 9.11
C LEU A 129 -8.81 14.60 9.90
N GLU A 130 -9.92 14.38 9.19
CA GLU A 130 -11.21 14.07 9.81
C GLU A 130 -11.55 12.60 9.59
N CYS A 131 -12.04 11.93 10.63
CA CYS A 131 -12.38 10.51 10.57
C CYS A 131 -13.73 10.22 11.22
N ASP A 132 -14.36 9.16 10.75
CA ASP A 132 -15.51 8.50 11.36
C ASP A 132 -15.25 6.98 11.49
N ASP A 133 -16.29 6.19 11.77
CA ASP A 133 -16.17 4.74 11.90
C ASP A 133 -15.94 4.01 10.55
N SER A 134 -16.09 4.71 9.42
CA SER A 134 -15.98 4.15 8.07
C SER A 134 -14.67 4.51 7.36
N GLY A 135 -14.02 5.59 7.75
CA GLY A 135 -12.75 6.00 7.16
C GLY A 135 -12.18 7.31 7.70
N CYS A 136 -11.06 7.71 7.08
CA CYS A 136 -10.31 8.90 7.39
C CYS A 136 -9.99 9.66 6.10
N TRP A 137 -10.25 10.97 6.09
CA TRP A 137 -10.06 11.82 4.91
C TRP A 137 -9.26 13.09 5.26
N PRO A 138 -8.15 13.37 4.54
CA PRO A 138 -7.39 14.59 4.74
C PRO A 138 -8.08 15.76 4.06
N HIS A 139 -8.12 16.91 4.73
CA HIS A 139 -8.70 18.15 4.23
C HIS A 139 -7.78 19.35 4.45
N GLU A 140 -7.95 20.35 3.59
CA GLU A 140 -7.25 21.61 3.68
C GLU A 140 -8.20 22.78 3.41
N LYS A 141 -7.98 23.91 4.08
CA LYS A 141 -8.75 25.14 3.88
C LYS A 141 -7.87 26.36 4.10
N LEU A 142 -8.00 27.35 3.21
CA LEU A 142 -7.45 28.69 3.47
C LEU A 142 -8.32 29.39 4.52
N VAL A 143 -7.70 29.75 5.63
CA VAL A 143 -8.33 30.48 6.73
C VAL A 143 -7.79 31.90 6.75
N GLU A 144 -8.68 32.85 7.03
CA GLU A 144 -8.38 34.27 7.08
C GLU A 144 -9.06 34.90 8.30
N LEU A 145 -8.35 35.81 8.95
CA LEU A 145 -8.86 36.61 10.06
C LEU A 145 -8.26 38.01 10.00
N ASP A 146 -9.13 39.01 9.93
CA ASP A 146 -8.77 40.42 10.08
C ASP A 146 -9.04 40.87 11.51
N VAL A 147 -8.03 41.47 12.14
CA VAL A 147 -8.14 42.00 13.50
C VAL A 147 -7.74 43.47 13.54
N LYS A 148 -8.58 44.29 14.16
CA LYS A 148 -8.31 45.72 14.30
C LYS A 148 -7.31 45.98 15.43
N VAL A 149 -6.37 46.88 15.15
CA VAL A 149 -5.45 47.42 16.14
C VAL A 149 -6.10 48.64 16.79
N GLY A 150 -6.26 48.60 18.12
CA GLY A 150 -7.05 49.59 18.84
C GLY A 150 -6.62 49.79 20.29
N ALA A 151 -7.47 50.43 21.09
CA ALA A 151 -7.20 50.76 22.50
C ALA A 151 -7.14 49.54 23.44
N GLY A 152 -7.38 48.33 22.91
CA GLY A 152 -7.41 47.06 23.65
C GLY A 152 -8.62 46.90 24.54
N ASN A 153 -9.50 46.01 24.13
CA ASN A 153 -10.62 45.54 24.94
C ASN A 153 -10.20 44.27 25.71
N PRO A 154 -10.84 43.98 26.87
CA PRO A 154 -10.56 42.74 27.59
C PRO A 154 -10.79 41.54 26.66
N ALA A 155 -9.88 40.58 26.70
CA ALA A 155 -9.99 39.34 25.94
C ALA A 155 -11.37 38.68 26.18
N TYR A 156 -11.93 38.10 25.13
CA TYR A 156 -13.14 37.28 25.23
C TYR A 156 -12.94 36.23 26.32
N LYS A 157 -13.90 36.09 27.23
CA LYS A 157 -13.83 35.09 28.30
C LYS A 157 -13.98 33.70 27.69
N TYR A 158 -12.86 33.00 27.53
CA TYR A 158 -12.83 31.56 27.28
C TYR A 158 -12.56 30.83 28.60
N ASP A 159 -13.02 29.59 28.71
CA ASP A 159 -12.70 28.75 29.87
C ASP A 159 -11.26 28.24 29.74
N PRO A 160 -10.33 28.57 30.65
CA PRO A 160 -8.96 28.05 30.61
C PRO A 160 -8.88 26.59 31.07
N LYS A 161 -9.91 26.04 31.73
CA LYS A 161 -9.86 24.68 32.30
C LYS A 161 -9.52 23.57 31.29
N PRO A 162 -10.01 23.58 30.03
CA PRO A 162 -9.66 22.55 29.06
C PRO A 162 -8.19 22.57 28.65
N TYR A 163 -7.47 23.67 28.88
CA TYR A 163 -6.11 23.89 28.39
C TYR A 163 -5.07 23.67 29.49
N PRO A 164 -4.45 22.48 29.55
CA PRO A 164 -3.53 22.14 30.64
C PRO A 164 -2.27 23.03 30.67
N ALA A 165 -1.79 23.48 29.49
CA ALA A 165 -0.62 24.36 29.39
C ALA A 165 -0.84 25.76 29.98
N LEU A 166 -2.10 26.19 30.17
CA LEU A 166 -2.43 27.45 30.84
C LEU A 166 -2.57 27.30 32.36
N ARG A 167 -2.31 26.10 32.89
CA ARG A 167 -2.44 25.77 34.31
C ARG A 167 -1.09 25.35 34.88
N PRO A 168 -0.88 25.53 36.20
CA PRO A 168 0.35 25.07 36.84
C PRO A 168 0.54 23.56 36.64
N ARG A 169 1.70 23.16 36.11
CA ARG A 169 2.07 21.75 35.95
C ARG A 169 2.29 21.11 37.32
N ILE A 170 1.85 19.87 37.47
CA ILE A 170 2.14 19.06 38.66
C ILE A 170 3.40 18.24 38.36
N SER A 171 4.40 18.29 39.22
CA SER A 171 5.62 17.48 39.04
C SER A 171 5.57 16.24 39.92
N THR A 172 6.02 15.11 39.39
CA THR A 172 6.17 13.85 40.12
C THR A 172 7.39 13.09 39.62
N THR A 173 7.74 12.00 40.29
CA THR A 173 8.86 11.13 39.93
C THR A 173 8.38 9.83 39.33
N GLY A 174 9.14 9.30 38.38
CA GLY A 174 8.93 7.96 37.82
C GLY A 174 10.22 7.17 37.77
N SER A 175 10.10 5.86 37.61
CA SER A 175 11.21 4.96 37.34
C SER A 175 10.80 3.92 36.31
N SER A 176 11.74 3.54 35.46
CA SER A 176 11.56 2.49 34.46
C SER A 176 12.50 1.32 34.76
N ASP A 177 12.02 0.10 34.57
CA ASP A 177 12.84 -1.12 34.59
C ASP A 177 13.08 -1.69 33.18
N GLY A 178 12.67 -0.95 32.13
CA GLY A 178 12.74 -1.36 30.73
C GLY A 178 11.52 -2.17 30.25
N GLN A 179 10.65 -2.66 31.14
CA GLN A 179 9.39 -3.33 30.79
C GLN A 179 8.16 -2.57 31.28
N LEU A 180 8.27 -1.92 32.43
CA LEU A 180 7.22 -1.15 33.08
C LEU A 180 7.75 0.23 33.45
N LEU A 181 6.95 1.25 33.16
CA LEU A 181 7.12 2.58 33.70
C LEU A 181 6.21 2.72 34.93
N THR A 182 6.83 2.97 36.07
CA THR A 182 6.14 3.19 37.35
C THR A 182 6.23 4.67 37.71
N ILE A 183 5.08 5.33 37.80
CA ILE A 183 4.97 6.76 38.10
C ILE A 183 4.34 6.92 39.47
N ALA A 184 4.97 7.65 40.37
CA ALA A 184 4.38 7.98 41.67
C ALA A 184 3.20 8.94 41.46
N LEU A 185 2.04 8.61 42.03
CA LEU A 185 0.89 9.50 41.98
C LEU A 185 1.04 10.59 43.05
N PRO A 186 0.87 11.88 42.69
CA PRO A 186 0.94 12.95 43.67
C PRO A 186 -0.21 12.81 44.68
N THR A 187 0.13 12.66 45.96
CA THR A 187 -0.76 12.31 47.08
C THR A 187 -1.97 13.25 47.24
N ALA A 188 -1.87 14.47 46.69
CA ALA A 188 -2.89 15.52 46.83
C ALA A 188 -4.01 15.49 45.76
N ALA A 189 -3.88 14.70 44.69
CA ALA A 189 -4.76 14.83 43.54
C ALA A 189 -5.55 13.53 43.28
N LYS A 190 -6.88 13.58 43.43
CA LYS A 190 -7.80 12.52 42.96
C LYS A 190 -7.85 12.51 41.43
N LEU A 191 -6.71 12.19 40.80
CA LEU A 191 -6.58 12.16 39.36
C LEU A 191 -7.19 10.85 38.81
N PRO A 192 -7.95 10.93 37.71
CA PRO A 192 -8.43 9.75 36.99
C PRO A 192 -7.27 8.95 36.41
N GLN A 193 -7.57 7.71 36.04
CA GLN A 193 -6.55 6.72 35.67
C GLN A 193 -5.90 7.00 34.29
N THR A 194 -6.56 7.72 33.40
CA THR A 194 -6.06 7.93 32.03
C THR A 194 -5.13 9.14 31.95
N TRP A 195 -3.85 8.89 31.74
CA TRP A 195 -2.82 9.91 31.55
C TRP A 195 -2.31 9.86 30.11
N PHE A 196 -2.66 10.86 29.31
CA PHE A 196 -2.33 10.89 27.88
C PHE A 196 -0.90 11.41 27.67
N PRO A 197 0.00 10.65 27.01
CA PRO A 197 1.36 11.10 26.78
C PRO A 197 1.39 12.22 25.72
N GLU A 198 2.09 13.32 25.99
CA GLU A 198 2.15 14.47 25.08
C GLU A 198 2.87 14.15 23.75
N ARG A 199 3.80 13.18 23.77
CA ARG A 199 4.52 12.65 22.60
C ARG A 199 4.46 11.12 22.59
N ASN A 200 4.83 10.49 21.49
CA ASN A 200 4.60 9.06 21.24
C ASN A 200 5.58 8.12 21.98
N PHE A 201 5.98 8.40 23.22
CA PHE A 201 7.00 7.61 23.94
C PHE A 201 6.49 6.26 24.49
N ILE A 202 5.18 6.14 24.72
CA ILE A 202 4.49 4.87 25.04
C ILE A 202 3.41 4.59 24.01
N SER A 203 3.04 3.32 23.82
CA SER A 203 1.97 2.98 22.87
C SER A 203 0.60 3.50 23.34
N PRO A 204 -0.31 3.79 22.40
CA PRO A 204 -1.69 4.14 22.71
C PRO A 204 -2.41 3.03 23.48
N THR A 205 -2.10 1.76 23.17
CA THR A 205 -2.55 0.60 23.97
C THR A 205 -2.05 0.65 25.41
N ALA A 206 -0.78 1.00 25.65
CA ALA A 206 -0.27 1.21 27.01
C ALA A 206 -1.00 2.35 27.73
N THR A 207 -1.38 3.41 26.99
CA THR A 207 -2.18 4.54 27.50
C THR A 207 -3.63 4.13 27.81
N ALA A 208 -4.24 3.22 27.05
CA ALA A 208 -5.60 2.75 27.32
C ALA A 208 -5.64 1.75 28.47
N LYS A 209 -4.58 0.93 28.64
CA LYS A 209 -4.50 -0.17 29.61
C LYS A 209 -3.67 0.17 30.86
N GLN A 210 -3.47 1.45 31.17
CA GLN A 210 -2.72 1.87 32.37
C GLN A 210 -3.37 1.31 33.63
N LYS A 211 -2.54 0.90 34.60
CA LYS A 211 -3.03 0.34 35.86
C LYS A 211 -2.60 1.20 37.02
N ARG A 212 -3.56 1.60 37.85
CA ARG A 212 -3.26 2.16 39.15
C ARG A 212 -3.08 1.04 40.17
N VAL A 213 -1.90 0.99 40.79
CA VAL A 213 -1.57 0.05 41.87
C VAL A 213 -1.15 0.88 43.09
N GLY A 214 -2.03 1.00 44.07
CA GLY A 214 -1.84 1.90 45.21
C GLY A 214 -1.65 3.36 44.78
N ASP A 215 -0.53 3.95 45.21
CA ASP A 215 -0.12 5.32 44.87
C ASP A 215 0.83 5.37 43.68
N SER A 216 0.79 4.37 42.80
CA SER A 216 1.57 4.34 41.58
C SER A 216 0.70 4.04 40.36
N LEU A 217 1.05 4.68 39.25
CA LEU A 217 0.53 4.41 37.93
C LEU A 217 1.56 3.57 37.18
N ILE A 218 1.14 2.41 36.71
CA ILE A 218 1.98 1.43 36.01
C ILE A 218 1.55 1.40 34.54
N LEU A 219 2.53 1.62 33.66
CA LEU A 219 2.39 1.63 32.22
C LEU A 219 3.31 0.56 31.62
N SER A 220 2.82 -0.17 30.63
CA SER A 220 3.64 -1.12 29.87
C SER A 220 4.57 -0.38 28.91
N LEU A 221 5.83 -0.82 28.84
CA LEU A 221 6.83 -0.34 27.88
C LEU A 221 7.12 -1.34 26.75
N ALA A 222 6.32 -2.41 26.63
CA ALA A 222 6.51 -3.45 25.62
C ALA A 222 6.54 -2.91 24.17
N GLU A 223 5.90 -1.76 23.92
CA GLU A 223 5.81 -1.08 22.63
C GLU A 223 6.26 0.39 22.75
N ALA A 224 7.13 0.70 23.71
CA ALA A 224 7.69 2.04 23.82
C ALA A 224 8.53 2.38 22.56
N THR A 225 8.40 3.60 22.06
CA THR A 225 9.13 4.03 20.85
C THR A 225 10.56 4.48 21.15
N GLU A 226 10.85 4.77 22.42
CA GLU A 226 12.14 5.22 22.91
C GLU A 226 12.46 4.59 24.27
N ALA A 227 13.74 4.50 24.61
CA ALA A 227 14.18 4.04 25.92
C ALA A 227 13.88 5.12 26.98
N LEU A 228 13.12 4.76 28.01
CA LEU A 228 12.70 5.68 29.08
C LEU A 228 13.55 5.48 30.34
N ASP A 229 14.86 5.64 30.23
CA ASP A 229 15.80 5.47 31.35
C ASP A 229 16.03 6.77 32.15
N SER A 230 15.87 7.92 31.50
CA SER A 230 16.11 9.24 32.07
C SER A 230 15.34 10.34 31.31
N GLY A 231 15.16 11.50 31.92
CA GLY A 231 14.53 12.67 31.30
C GLY A 231 13.12 12.98 31.78
N GLU A 232 12.47 13.92 31.08
CA GLU A 232 11.14 14.43 31.41
C GLU A 232 10.06 13.82 30.50
N LEU A 233 9.02 13.28 31.12
CA LEU A 233 7.83 12.77 30.44
C LEU A 233 6.63 13.62 30.82
N ILE A 234 5.99 14.23 29.83
CA ILE A 234 4.79 15.05 30.06
C ILE A 234 3.56 14.24 29.70
N PHE A 235 2.63 14.18 30.65
CA PHE A 235 1.31 13.60 30.47
C PHE A 235 0.23 14.65 30.69
N THR A 236 -0.85 14.61 29.92
CA THR A 236 -2.06 15.38 30.16
C THR A 236 -3.11 14.47 30.79
N THR A 237 -3.75 14.89 31.88
CA THR A 237 -4.86 14.13 32.50
C THR A 237 -5.98 15.05 32.93
N ARG A 238 -7.18 14.49 33.15
CA ARG A 238 -8.32 15.25 33.66
C ARG A 238 -8.09 15.65 35.12
N ALA A 239 -8.37 16.90 35.45
CA ALA A 239 -8.37 17.39 36.80
C ALA A 239 -9.74 17.18 37.48
N PRO A 240 -9.80 17.11 38.83
CA PRO A 240 -11.06 16.90 39.55
C PRO A 240 -12.12 18.00 39.32
N ASP A 241 -11.70 19.18 38.89
CA ASP A 241 -12.54 20.33 38.61
C ASP A 241 -13.18 20.32 37.21
N GLY A 242 -13.03 19.19 36.49
CA GLY A 242 -13.55 18.96 35.14
C GLY A 242 -12.64 19.46 34.01
N GLY A 243 -11.53 20.13 34.34
CA GLY A 243 -10.53 20.57 33.35
C GLY A 243 -9.46 19.53 33.06
N PHE A 244 -8.35 19.96 32.47
CA PHE A 244 -7.15 19.17 32.27
C PHE A 244 -5.95 19.82 32.96
N VAL A 245 -4.93 19.03 33.28
CA VAL A 245 -3.65 19.48 33.85
C VAL A 245 -2.51 18.64 33.28
N ASP A 246 -1.36 19.26 33.09
CA ASP A 246 -0.14 18.56 32.69
C ASP A 246 0.62 18.06 33.92
N ILE A 247 1.04 16.81 33.87
CA ILE A 247 1.91 16.14 34.83
C ILE A 247 3.30 16.01 34.21
N ASN A 248 4.29 16.65 34.82
CA ASN A 248 5.70 16.44 34.49
C ASN A 248 6.26 15.31 35.34
N VAL A 249 6.69 14.22 34.70
CA VAL A 249 7.29 13.07 35.37
C VAL A 249 8.79 13.10 35.12
N ILE A 250 9.55 13.30 36.20
CA ILE A 250 11.01 13.27 36.16
C ILE A 250 11.45 11.84 36.45
N LEU A 251 12.14 11.22 35.49
CA LEU A 251 12.68 9.87 35.68
C LEU A 251 13.90 9.90 36.61
N GLY A 252 13.80 9.19 37.73
CA GLY A 252 14.89 9.02 38.69
C GLY A 252 15.73 7.76 38.40
N PRO A 253 16.94 7.64 38.96
CA PRO A 253 17.74 6.43 38.85
C PRO A 253 16.98 5.22 39.43
N ALA A 254 16.93 4.13 38.68
CA ALA A 254 16.19 2.92 39.04
C ALA A 254 16.47 2.49 40.49
N ALA A 255 15.41 2.22 41.25
CA ALA A 255 15.55 1.74 42.62
C ALA A 255 16.45 0.48 42.66
N PRO A 256 17.37 0.37 43.63
CA PRO A 256 18.36 -0.70 43.63
C PRO A 256 17.70 -2.07 43.73
N LYS A 257 18.04 -2.93 42.77
CA LYS A 257 17.65 -4.35 42.67
C LYS A 257 17.93 -5.06 44.01
N GLY A 258 16.88 -5.34 44.78
CA GLY A 258 16.96 -6.27 45.90
C GLY A 258 17.39 -7.66 45.41
N ALA A 259 18.32 -8.29 46.13
CA ALA A 259 19.04 -9.51 45.78
C ALA A 259 18.14 -10.69 45.33
N PRO A 260 18.67 -11.60 44.48
CA PRO A 260 17.86 -12.58 43.75
C PRO A 260 17.44 -13.76 44.63
N ALA A 261 16.14 -14.03 44.67
CA ALA A 261 15.58 -15.31 45.06
C ALA A 261 15.79 -16.34 43.90
N PRO A 262 15.90 -17.65 44.20
CA PRO A 262 16.47 -18.65 43.29
C PRO A 262 15.75 -18.70 41.94
N ALA A 263 16.56 -18.81 40.88
CA ALA A 263 16.15 -18.76 39.49
C ALA A 263 14.97 -19.70 39.16
N ALA A 264 13.82 -19.09 38.88
CA ALA A 264 12.77 -19.70 38.08
C ALA A 264 13.09 -19.44 36.58
N PRO A 265 12.78 -20.40 35.68
CA PRO A 265 13.27 -20.38 34.31
C PRO A 265 12.75 -19.17 33.54
N THR A 266 13.68 -18.47 32.89
CA THR A 266 13.43 -17.35 31.98
C THR A 266 12.39 -17.75 30.92
N LYS A 267 11.22 -17.10 30.94
CA LYS A 267 10.24 -17.20 29.85
C LYS A 267 10.54 -16.12 28.82
N THR A 268 11.41 -16.44 27.88
CA THR A 268 11.55 -15.76 26.60
C THR A 268 10.53 -16.37 25.63
N SER A 269 9.29 -15.88 25.65
CA SER A 269 8.26 -16.32 24.69
C SER A 269 7.48 -15.09 24.25
N GLY A 270 7.62 -14.71 22.97
CA GLY A 270 6.90 -13.60 22.34
C GLY A 270 7.75 -12.70 21.42
N GLU A 271 9.08 -12.69 21.59
CA GLU A 271 9.97 -11.85 20.77
C GLU A 271 10.53 -12.63 19.57
N TRP A 272 10.43 -12.04 18.37
CA TRP A 272 10.93 -12.63 17.13
C TRP A 272 12.44 -12.68 17.11
N GLN A 273 13.00 -13.85 16.82
CA GLN A 273 14.43 -14.03 16.67
C GLN A 273 14.79 -14.30 15.19
N PRO A 274 15.99 -13.91 14.73
CA PRO A 274 16.47 -14.34 13.42
C PRO A 274 16.51 -15.86 13.33
N TRP A 275 15.97 -16.42 12.26
CA TRP A 275 16.00 -17.85 12.03
C TRP A 275 17.41 -18.31 11.59
N THR A 276 17.88 -19.38 12.20
CA THR A 276 19.03 -20.18 11.75
C THR A 276 18.72 -21.67 11.99
N PRO A 277 19.32 -22.60 11.23
CA PRO A 277 19.17 -24.04 11.47
C PRO A 277 19.52 -24.43 12.92
N GLU A 278 20.55 -23.80 13.49
CA GLU A 278 21.03 -24.04 14.84
C GLU A 278 20.02 -23.56 15.88
N ALA A 279 19.46 -22.35 15.73
CA ALA A 279 18.46 -21.81 16.65
C ALA A 279 17.16 -22.66 16.62
N GLN A 280 16.72 -23.09 15.43
CA GLN A 280 15.58 -23.99 15.28
C GLN A 280 15.86 -25.34 15.98
N ALA A 281 17.02 -25.95 15.72
CA ALA A 281 17.38 -27.23 16.32
C ALA A 281 17.51 -27.15 17.85
N ALA A 282 18.12 -26.09 18.37
CA ALA A 282 18.26 -25.85 19.81
C ALA A 282 16.91 -25.69 20.50
N ALA A 283 15.99 -24.93 19.91
CA ALA A 283 14.64 -24.75 20.46
C ALA A 283 13.84 -26.06 20.46
N LEU A 284 13.95 -26.87 19.40
CA LEU A 284 13.31 -28.18 19.32
C LEU A 284 13.91 -29.19 20.32
N ALA A 285 15.24 -29.19 20.48
CA ALA A 285 15.92 -30.03 21.47
C ALA A 285 15.53 -29.67 22.91
N ALA A 286 15.23 -28.39 23.17
CA ALA A 286 14.68 -27.91 24.44
C ALA A 286 13.18 -28.24 24.64
N GLY A 287 12.57 -29.02 23.74
CA GLY A 287 11.17 -29.43 23.80
C GLY A 287 10.16 -28.31 23.54
N LYS A 288 10.59 -27.18 22.97
CA LYS A 288 9.72 -26.05 22.63
C LYS A 288 9.03 -26.28 21.29
N THR A 289 7.83 -25.72 21.16
CA THR A 289 7.20 -25.53 19.85
C THR A 289 7.85 -24.33 19.19
N VAL A 290 8.26 -24.47 17.94
CA VAL A 290 8.88 -23.41 17.13
C VAL A 290 7.90 -22.96 16.06
N TYR A 291 7.77 -21.66 15.86
CA TYR A 291 7.06 -21.06 14.74
C TYR A 291 8.08 -20.38 13.83
N VAL A 292 8.06 -20.67 12.54
CA VAL A 292 8.95 -20.04 11.56
C VAL A 292 8.13 -19.29 10.51
N ASP A 293 8.38 -17.98 10.37
CA ASP A 293 7.90 -17.12 9.29
C ASP A 293 9.00 -16.92 8.24
N PHE A 294 8.86 -17.60 7.11
CA PHE A 294 9.70 -17.40 5.93
C PHE A 294 9.12 -16.24 5.10
N THR A 295 9.85 -15.13 5.07
CA THR A 295 9.32 -13.81 4.69
C THR A 295 10.32 -12.99 3.87
N ALA A 296 9.88 -11.92 3.21
CA ALA A 296 10.76 -10.93 2.58
C ALA A 296 10.09 -9.57 2.42
N ARG A 297 10.88 -8.51 2.31
CA ARG A 297 10.40 -7.12 2.11
C ARG A 297 9.66 -6.92 0.79
N TRP A 298 10.11 -7.56 -0.29
CA TRP A 298 9.46 -7.48 -1.62
C TRP A 298 8.19 -8.33 -1.74
N CYS A 299 7.92 -9.20 -0.77
CA CYS A 299 6.76 -10.09 -0.79
C CYS A 299 5.54 -9.41 -0.16
N ALA A 300 4.60 -8.96 -0.99
CA ALA A 300 3.38 -8.26 -0.56
C ALA A 300 2.54 -9.09 0.41
N THR A 301 2.27 -10.37 0.09
CA THR A 301 1.52 -11.28 0.95
C THR A 301 2.19 -11.48 2.31
N CYS A 302 3.52 -11.56 2.33
CA CYS A 302 4.29 -11.64 3.58
C CYS A 302 4.08 -10.41 4.47
N GLN A 303 4.03 -9.20 3.88
CA GLN A 303 3.77 -7.98 4.65
C GLN A 303 2.34 -7.93 5.20
N VAL A 304 1.37 -8.48 4.46
CA VAL A 304 -0.02 -8.57 4.91
C VAL A 304 -0.17 -9.58 6.05
N ASN A 305 0.44 -10.77 5.92
CA ASN A 305 0.36 -11.85 6.92
C ASN A 305 0.90 -11.43 8.29
N LYS A 306 1.86 -10.49 8.34
CA LYS A 306 2.39 -9.97 9.62
C LYS A 306 1.31 -9.41 10.54
N ARG A 307 0.22 -8.89 9.97
CA ARG A 307 -0.94 -8.39 10.74
C ARG A 307 -1.66 -9.47 11.53
N VAL A 308 -1.48 -10.74 11.18
CA VAL A 308 -2.12 -11.89 11.86
C VAL A 308 -1.42 -12.20 13.18
N TYR A 309 -0.08 -12.16 13.22
CA TYR A 309 0.66 -12.41 14.46
C TYR A 309 0.50 -11.29 15.48
N THR A 310 0.14 -10.09 15.01
CA THR A 310 -0.13 -8.93 15.86
C THR A 310 -1.56 -8.89 16.38
N GLN A 311 -2.43 -9.84 16.00
CA GLN A 311 -3.78 -9.94 16.59
C GLN A 311 -3.68 -10.41 18.05
N ASP A 312 -4.46 -9.78 18.93
CA ASP A 312 -4.40 -9.98 20.38
C ASP A 312 -4.65 -11.43 20.81
N ASP A 313 -5.55 -12.15 20.16
CA ASP A 313 -5.87 -13.55 20.42
C ASP A 313 -4.73 -14.49 19.98
N VAL A 314 -4.19 -14.29 18.78
CA VAL A 314 -3.08 -15.05 18.21
C VAL A 314 -1.79 -14.85 19.02
N SER A 315 -1.42 -13.60 19.27
CA SER A 315 -0.21 -13.23 20.03
C SER A 315 -0.24 -13.80 21.46
N ARG A 316 -1.39 -13.68 22.15
CA ARG A 316 -1.57 -14.28 23.48
C ARG A 316 -1.49 -15.80 23.44
N ALA A 317 -2.07 -16.45 22.44
CA ALA A 317 -2.03 -17.90 22.32
C ALA A 317 -0.60 -18.42 22.08
N LEU A 318 0.15 -17.80 21.15
CA LEU A 318 1.55 -18.12 20.89
C LEU A 318 2.43 -17.92 22.13
N THR A 319 2.24 -16.80 22.82
CA THR A 319 2.99 -16.46 24.05
C THR A 319 2.67 -17.42 25.19
N SER A 320 1.38 -17.71 25.44
CA SER A 320 0.95 -18.61 26.51
C SER A 320 1.37 -20.06 26.28
N ALA A 321 1.41 -20.50 25.01
CA ALA A 321 1.94 -21.80 24.63
C ALA A 321 3.49 -21.86 24.66
N GLY A 322 4.17 -20.73 24.93
CA GLY A 322 5.62 -20.68 25.01
C GLY A 322 6.32 -20.96 23.68
N VAL A 323 5.70 -20.55 22.57
CA VAL A 323 6.22 -20.78 21.22
C VAL A 323 7.46 -19.91 20.98
N VAL A 324 8.50 -20.51 20.42
CA VAL A 324 9.70 -19.79 19.97
C VAL A 324 9.44 -19.28 18.56
N MET A 325 9.45 -17.96 18.37
CA MET A 325 9.15 -17.32 17.10
C MET A 325 10.43 -16.97 16.35
N LEU A 326 10.62 -17.57 15.17
CA LEU A 326 11.80 -17.40 14.32
C LEU A 326 11.40 -16.76 12.99
N LYS A 327 12.16 -15.77 12.55
CA LYS A 327 11.95 -15.08 11.27
C LYS A 327 13.07 -15.43 10.28
N ALA A 328 12.73 -16.13 9.20
CA ALA A 328 13.63 -16.40 8.10
C ALA A 328 13.48 -15.32 7.02
N ASP A 329 14.34 -14.29 7.07
CA ASP A 329 14.28 -13.15 6.16
C ASP A 329 15.00 -13.47 4.83
N TRP A 330 14.21 -13.85 3.83
CA TRP A 330 14.68 -14.21 2.48
C TRP A 330 14.70 -13.01 1.52
N THR A 331 14.76 -11.78 2.03
CA THR A 331 14.87 -10.57 1.19
C THR A 331 16.09 -10.61 0.28
N LYS A 332 17.21 -11.15 0.76
CA LYS A 332 18.49 -11.22 0.03
C LYS A 332 18.82 -12.57 -0.61
N LYS A 333 17.84 -13.48 -0.74
CA LYS A 333 18.02 -14.84 -1.30
C LYS A 333 19.22 -15.61 -0.70
N ASP A 334 19.04 -16.01 0.54
CA ASP A 334 19.96 -16.90 1.24
C ASP A 334 19.76 -18.37 0.78
N GLU A 335 20.85 -19.07 0.44
CA GLU A 335 20.82 -20.46 -0.02
C GLU A 335 20.41 -21.45 1.08
N ILE A 336 20.71 -21.15 2.35
CA ILE A 336 20.34 -21.98 3.50
C ILE A 336 18.82 -21.92 3.69
N ILE A 337 18.24 -20.72 3.61
CA ILE A 337 16.77 -20.56 3.65
C ILE A 337 16.11 -21.25 2.45
N ALA A 338 16.71 -21.14 1.25
CA ALA A 338 16.18 -21.80 0.05
C ALA A 338 16.16 -23.34 0.19
N GLN A 339 17.22 -23.93 0.74
CA GLN A 339 17.29 -25.36 1.03
C GLN A 339 16.27 -25.78 2.10
N GLU A 340 16.06 -24.95 3.13
CA GLU A 340 15.06 -25.24 4.17
C GLU A 340 13.62 -25.19 3.61
N LEU A 341 13.29 -24.18 2.79
CA LEU A 341 12.01 -24.12 2.07
C LEU A 341 11.77 -25.39 1.24
N GLY A 342 12.81 -25.90 0.59
CA GLY A 342 12.79 -27.14 -0.18
C GLY A 342 12.35 -28.36 0.64
N LYS A 343 12.68 -28.42 1.94
CA LYS A 343 12.24 -29.52 2.84
C LYS A 343 10.73 -29.57 3.02
N TYR A 344 10.06 -28.41 2.93
CA TYR A 344 8.60 -28.32 2.98
C TYR A 344 7.96 -28.44 1.59
N GLY A 345 8.77 -28.74 0.56
CA GLY A 345 8.34 -28.76 -0.84
C GLY A 345 7.83 -27.40 -1.30
N ARG A 346 8.43 -26.32 -0.80
CA ARG A 346 8.17 -24.93 -1.17
C ARG A 346 9.39 -24.36 -1.87
N THR A 347 9.14 -23.44 -2.79
CA THR A 347 10.11 -22.89 -3.74
C THR A 347 10.27 -21.38 -3.56
N GLY A 348 9.44 -20.85 -2.66
CA GLY A 348 9.07 -19.47 -2.56
C GLY A 348 8.48 -19.19 -1.18
N ILE A 349 8.35 -17.90 -0.89
CA ILE A 349 7.68 -17.32 0.27
C ILE A 349 6.36 -16.69 -0.16
N PRO A 350 5.37 -16.48 0.75
CA PRO A 350 5.41 -16.76 2.19
C PRO A 350 5.32 -18.24 2.52
N LEU A 351 6.02 -18.68 3.57
CA LEU A 351 5.79 -19.97 4.21
C LEU A 351 5.75 -19.79 5.72
N ASN A 352 4.73 -20.35 6.34
CA ASN A 352 4.54 -20.34 7.78
C ASN A 352 4.43 -21.77 8.29
N VAL A 353 5.24 -22.11 9.30
CA VAL A 353 5.27 -23.48 9.81
C VAL A 353 5.42 -23.53 11.32
N PHE A 354 4.67 -24.41 11.97
CA PHE A 354 4.93 -24.84 13.34
C PHE A 354 5.72 -26.14 13.34
N LEU A 355 6.74 -26.22 14.19
CA LEU A 355 7.61 -27.38 14.38
C LEU A 355 7.60 -27.82 15.83
N LYS A 356 7.57 -29.13 16.05
CA LYS A 356 7.69 -29.75 17.38
C LYS A 356 8.44 -31.07 17.27
N ALA A 357 9.33 -31.34 18.21
CA ALA A 357 10.17 -32.54 18.17
C ALA A 357 9.31 -33.82 18.13
N GLY A 358 9.64 -34.74 17.21
CA GLY A 358 8.94 -36.02 17.04
C GLY A 358 7.59 -35.93 16.33
N GLN A 359 7.23 -34.79 15.73
CA GLN A 359 5.98 -34.59 15.00
C GLN A 359 6.23 -34.04 13.59
N PRO A 360 5.33 -34.33 12.63
CA PRO A 360 5.44 -33.72 11.30
C PRO A 360 5.20 -32.21 11.38
N PRO A 361 5.83 -31.43 10.49
CA PRO A 361 5.67 -29.97 10.45
C PRO A 361 4.23 -29.59 10.13
N ALA A 362 3.72 -28.62 10.88
CA ALA A 362 2.39 -28.06 10.66
C ALA A 362 2.49 -26.86 9.73
N ILE A 363 2.18 -27.08 8.46
CA ILE A 363 2.31 -26.07 7.40
C ILE A 363 1.00 -25.29 7.29
N LEU A 364 1.12 -23.96 7.35
CA LEU A 364 0.03 -23.01 7.24
C LEU A 364 -0.12 -22.52 5.80
N SER A 365 -1.26 -21.90 5.51
CA SER A 365 -1.62 -21.34 4.23
C SER A 365 -0.73 -20.13 3.87
N GLU A 366 -0.69 -19.83 2.57
CA GLU A 366 0.04 -18.66 2.07
C GLU A 366 -0.63 -17.33 2.47
N ALA A 367 -1.96 -17.34 2.59
CA ALA A 367 -2.78 -16.21 3.00
C ALA A 367 -3.29 -16.46 4.42
N LEU A 368 -2.51 -16.02 5.39
CA LEU A 368 -2.67 -16.43 6.78
C LEU A 368 -3.90 -15.78 7.43
N THR A 369 -4.57 -16.53 8.31
CA THR A 369 -5.65 -15.99 9.16
C THR A 369 -5.41 -16.33 10.63
N GLY A 370 -5.93 -15.51 11.56
CA GLY A 370 -5.71 -15.72 12.99
C GLY A 370 -6.32 -17.03 13.49
N THR A 371 -7.51 -17.37 13.00
CA THR A 371 -8.18 -18.64 13.28
C THR A 371 -7.33 -19.84 12.86
N GLU A 372 -6.65 -19.75 11.72
CA GLU A 372 -5.76 -20.80 11.23
C GLU A 372 -4.54 -20.98 12.14
N VAL A 373 -3.89 -19.88 12.55
CA VAL A 373 -2.74 -19.93 13.46
C VAL A 373 -3.12 -20.58 14.80
N LEU A 374 -4.28 -20.21 15.35
CA LEU A 374 -4.80 -20.77 16.59
C LEU A 374 -5.14 -22.26 16.46
N ALA A 375 -5.76 -22.66 15.35
CA ALA A 375 -6.07 -24.05 15.06
C ALA A 375 -4.80 -24.90 14.91
N ALA A 376 -3.81 -24.39 14.16
CA ALA A 376 -2.51 -25.03 13.97
C ALA A 376 -1.77 -25.20 15.29
N LEU A 377 -1.71 -24.13 16.10
CA LEU A 377 -1.08 -24.17 17.42
C LEU A 377 -1.73 -25.22 18.33
N THR A 378 -3.07 -25.26 18.36
CA THR A 378 -3.84 -26.23 19.17
C THR A 378 -3.61 -27.67 18.72
N ALA A 379 -3.48 -27.90 17.41
CA ALA A 379 -3.18 -29.22 16.87
C ALA A 379 -1.75 -29.67 17.25
N VAL A 380 -0.75 -28.82 17.06
CA VAL A 380 0.66 -29.10 17.38
C VAL A 380 0.88 -29.25 18.89
N SER A 381 0.20 -28.44 19.71
CA SER A 381 0.25 -28.60 21.17
C SER A 381 -0.29 -29.96 21.60
N ALA A 382 -1.38 -30.42 20.98
CA ALA A 382 -2.02 -31.71 21.23
C ALA A 382 -1.32 -32.92 20.56
N GLY A 383 -0.27 -32.67 19.79
CA GLY A 383 0.47 -33.70 19.07
C GLY A 383 -0.21 -34.30 17.86
N ARG A 384 -1.13 -33.53 17.26
CA ARG A 384 -1.83 -33.90 16.03
C ARG A 384 -1.15 -33.24 14.85
N THR A 385 -1.19 -33.93 13.72
CA THR A 385 -0.76 -33.37 12.44
C THR A 385 -1.70 -32.23 12.05
N TYR A 386 -1.14 -31.09 11.64
CA TYR A 386 -1.91 -30.00 11.07
C TYR A 386 -1.43 -29.72 9.65
N GLN A 387 -2.37 -29.65 8.74
CA GLN A 387 -2.18 -29.08 7.41
C GLN A 387 -3.31 -28.07 7.29
N ALA A 388 -2.99 -26.86 6.85
CA ALA A 388 -4.02 -25.89 6.50
C ALA A 388 -5.06 -26.58 5.63
N GLU A 389 -6.34 -26.46 6.01
CA GLU A 389 -7.42 -26.84 5.11
C GLU A 389 -7.31 -25.86 3.96
N SER A 390 -6.67 -26.27 2.85
CA SER A 390 -6.81 -25.54 1.60
C SER A 390 -8.31 -25.43 1.43
N THR A 391 -8.88 -24.22 1.54
CA THR A 391 -10.31 -24.02 1.36
C THR A 391 -10.58 -24.64 0.01
N THR A 392 -11.13 -25.86 0.02
CA THR A 392 -11.24 -26.66 -1.19
C THR A 392 -12.52 -26.14 -1.79
N HIS A 393 -12.47 -24.88 -2.24
CA HIS A 393 -13.35 -24.40 -3.27
C HIS A 393 -13.30 -25.51 -4.30
N SER A 394 -14.46 -26.14 -4.52
CA SER A 394 -14.60 -27.22 -5.46
C SER A 394 -13.84 -26.82 -6.72
N PHE A 395 -13.10 -27.74 -7.33
CA PHE A 395 -12.31 -27.46 -8.53
C PHE A 395 -13.10 -26.64 -9.57
N PHE A 396 -14.43 -26.84 -9.61
CA PHE A 396 -15.39 -26.03 -10.35
C PHE A 396 -15.36 -24.51 -10.06
N ILE A 397 -15.33 -24.08 -8.79
CA ILE A 397 -15.24 -22.65 -8.41
C ILE A 397 -13.93 -22.05 -8.91
N TRP A 398 -12.83 -22.80 -8.82
CA TRP A 398 -11.55 -22.39 -9.38
C TRP A 398 -11.59 -22.27 -10.91
N LEU A 399 -12.32 -23.15 -11.61
CA LEU A 399 -12.58 -22.98 -13.04
C LEU A 399 -13.41 -21.72 -13.34
N LEU A 400 -14.38 -21.36 -12.51
CA LEU A 400 -15.12 -20.10 -12.67
C LEU A 400 -14.20 -18.88 -12.50
N PHE A 401 -13.31 -18.89 -11.52
CA PHE A 401 -12.31 -17.84 -11.37
C PHE A 401 -11.29 -17.81 -12.53
N ALA A 402 -10.88 -18.99 -13.03
CA ALA A 402 -10.02 -19.09 -14.20
C ALA A 402 -10.69 -18.47 -15.45
N PHE A 403 -11.98 -18.77 -15.65
CA PHE A 403 -12.78 -18.21 -16.73
C PHE A 403 -12.93 -16.69 -16.59
N GLY A 404 -13.29 -16.21 -15.40
CA GLY A 404 -13.41 -14.79 -15.10
C GLY A 404 -12.09 -14.04 -15.24
N GLY A 405 -10.99 -14.64 -14.78
CA GLY A 405 -9.64 -14.12 -14.95
C GLY A 405 -9.24 -14.02 -16.42
N GLY A 406 -9.53 -15.06 -17.21
CA GLY A 406 -9.36 -15.05 -18.67
C GLY A 406 -10.14 -13.92 -19.33
N ALA A 407 -11.41 -13.73 -18.97
CA ALA A 407 -12.23 -12.64 -19.48
C ALA A 407 -11.66 -11.26 -19.10
N LEU A 408 -11.19 -11.11 -17.86
CA LEU A 408 -10.57 -9.88 -17.35
C LEU A 408 -9.29 -9.50 -18.11
N LEU A 409 -8.57 -10.46 -18.70
CA LEU A 409 -7.37 -10.17 -19.51
C LEU A 409 -7.65 -9.22 -20.67
N ASN A 410 -8.88 -9.20 -21.19
CA ASN A 410 -9.27 -8.29 -22.27
C ASN A 410 -9.42 -6.84 -21.80
N LEU A 411 -9.63 -6.60 -20.50
CA LEU A 411 -9.70 -5.26 -19.91
C LEU A 411 -8.32 -4.72 -19.52
N MET A 412 -7.28 -5.56 -19.52
CA MET A 412 -5.95 -5.13 -19.14
C MET A 412 -5.35 -4.16 -20.16
N PRO A 413 -4.69 -3.07 -19.72
CA PRO A 413 -4.15 -2.04 -20.59
C PRO A 413 -3.18 -2.53 -21.69
N CYS A 414 -2.51 -3.66 -21.49
CA CYS A 414 -1.58 -4.24 -22.48
C CYS A 414 -2.25 -5.00 -23.63
N VAL A 415 -3.49 -5.44 -23.45
CA VAL A 415 -4.22 -6.24 -24.46
C VAL A 415 -5.09 -5.33 -25.33
N PHE A 416 -5.47 -4.18 -24.79
CA PHE A 416 -6.25 -3.14 -25.47
C PHE A 416 -5.70 -2.72 -26.86
N PRO A 417 -4.37 -2.52 -27.06
CA PRO A 417 -3.81 -2.20 -28.38
C PRO A 417 -4.21 -3.19 -29.49
N MET A 418 -4.20 -4.49 -29.17
CA MET A 418 -4.46 -5.56 -30.13
C MET A 418 -5.96 -5.73 -30.38
N ILE A 419 -6.79 -5.53 -29.35
CA ILE A 419 -8.25 -5.52 -29.48
C ILE A 419 -8.69 -4.38 -30.41
N GLY A 420 -8.14 -3.17 -30.24
CA GLY A 420 -8.47 -2.02 -31.10
C GLY A 420 -8.20 -2.27 -32.58
N LEU A 421 -7.04 -2.86 -32.92
CA LEU A 421 -6.69 -3.24 -34.29
C LEU A 421 -7.66 -4.28 -34.87
N LYS A 422 -8.12 -5.24 -34.06
CA LYS A 422 -9.03 -6.29 -34.52
C LYS A 422 -10.49 -5.80 -34.61
N VAL A 423 -10.92 -4.89 -33.74
CA VAL A 423 -12.20 -4.18 -33.84
C VAL A 423 -12.29 -3.37 -35.13
N LEU A 424 -11.20 -2.72 -35.53
CA LEU A 424 -11.09 -2.06 -36.85
C LEU A 424 -11.08 -3.07 -38.01
N GLY A 425 -10.52 -4.27 -37.79
CA GLY A 425 -10.63 -5.40 -38.72
C GLY A 425 -12.08 -5.86 -38.94
N PHE A 426 -12.90 -5.93 -37.88
CA PHE A 426 -14.33 -6.24 -38.01
C PHE A 426 -15.10 -5.19 -38.81
N ALA A 427 -14.71 -3.92 -38.72
CA ALA A 427 -15.30 -2.87 -39.55
C ALA A 427 -15.01 -3.09 -41.06
N LYS A 428 -13.84 -3.67 -41.40
CA LYS A 428 -13.52 -4.11 -42.79
C LYS A 428 -14.23 -5.42 -43.17
N GLU A 429 -14.45 -6.32 -42.21
CA GLU A 429 -15.16 -7.59 -42.40
C GLU A 429 -16.69 -7.44 -42.34
N ALA A 430 -17.22 -6.24 -42.08
CA ALA A 430 -18.66 -5.96 -41.96
C ALA A 430 -19.47 -6.23 -43.26
N GLY A 431 -18.80 -6.45 -44.39
CA GLY A 431 -19.39 -6.90 -45.66
C GLY A 431 -19.11 -8.37 -46.02
N ALA A 432 -18.39 -9.11 -45.18
CA ALA A 432 -18.03 -10.52 -45.43
C ALA A 432 -19.19 -11.47 -45.08
N ALA A 433 -19.21 -12.66 -45.71
CA ALA A 433 -20.18 -13.70 -45.37
C ALA A 433 -20.05 -14.11 -43.89
N ARG A 434 -21.19 -14.32 -43.20
CA ARG A 434 -21.22 -14.71 -41.77
C ARG A 434 -20.31 -15.89 -41.43
N GLY A 435 -20.21 -16.87 -42.34
CA GLY A 435 -19.33 -18.03 -42.15
C GLY A 435 -17.85 -17.65 -42.03
N THR A 436 -17.40 -16.64 -42.78
CA THR A 436 -16.02 -16.14 -42.75
C THR A 436 -15.72 -15.44 -41.43
N VAL A 437 -16.64 -14.61 -40.93
CA VAL A 437 -16.48 -13.88 -39.66
C VAL A 437 -16.43 -14.86 -38.48
N ILE A 438 -17.30 -15.88 -38.47
CA ILE A 438 -17.30 -16.92 -37.44
C ILE A 438 -16.04 -17.79 -37.52
N LEU A 439 -15.58 -18.15 -38.73
CA LEU A 439 -14.35 -18.92 -38.90
C LEU A 439 -13.13 -18.14 -38.40
N ASN A 440 -13.04 -16.83 -38.70
CA ASN A 440 -12.00 -15.96 -38.15
C ASN A 440 -12.11 -15.86 -36.61
N GLY A 441 -13.34 -15.80 -36.09
CA GLY A 441 -13.72 -15.99 -34.68
C GLY A 441 -13.06 -17.21 -34.02
N LEU A 442 -13.26 -18.36 -34.66
CA LEU A 442 -12.78 -19.66 -34.19
C LEU A 442 -11.27 -19.82 -34.33
N LEU A 443 -10.67 -19.35 -35.43
CA LEU A 443 -9.23 -19.44 -35.66
C LEU A 443 -8.43 -18.60 -34.67
N TYR A 444 -8.91 -17.38 -34.35
CA TYR A 444 -8.33 -16.57 -33.29
C TYR A 444 -8.43 -17.26 -31.92
N SER A 445 -9.63 -17.74 -31.58
CA SER A 445 -9.87 -18.49 -30.33
C SER A 445 -8.98 -19.72 -30.22
N ALA A 446 -8.78 -20.46 -31.32
CA ALA A 446 -7.88 -21.59 -31.38
C ALA A 446 -6.42 -21.17 -31.13
N GLY A 447 -5.96 -20.05 -31.72
CA GLY A 447 -4.64 -19.49 -31.46
C GLY A 447 -4.41 -19.17 -29.97
N VAL A 448 -5.39 -18.56 -29.32
CA VAL A 448 -5.35 -18.25 -27.88
C VAL A 448 -5.28 -19.53 -27.04
N ILE A 449 -6.19 -20.49 -27.28
CA ILE A 449 -6.27 -21.75 -26.51
C ILE A 449 -5.01 -22.60 -26.70
N VAL A 450 -4.53 -22.75 -27.94
CA VAL A 450 -3.28 -23.49 -28.24
C VAL A 450 -2.08 -22.84 -27.54
N SER A 451 -2.04 -21.51 -27.44
CA SER A 451 -0.96 -20.81 -26.74
C SER A 451 -0.97 -21.08 -25.24
N PHE A 452 -2.15 -21.04 -24.59
CA PHE A 452 -2.27 -21.39 -23.17
C PHE A 452 -1.95 -22.86 -22.90
N LEU A 453 -2.36 -23.77 -23.79
CA LEU A 453 -2.01 -25.19 -23.70
C LEU A 453 -0.51 -25.44 -23.91
N ALA A 454 0.12 -24.77 -24.87
CA ALA A 454 1.56 -24.86 -25.09
C ALA A 454 2.33 -24.35 -23.87
N LEU A 455 1.88 -23.25 -23.26
CA LEU A 455 2.45 -22.74 -22.01
C LEU A 455 2.27 -23.73 -20.86
N ALA A 456 1.09 -24.33 -20.70
CA ALA A 456 0.82 -25.34 -19.68
C ALA A 456 1.73 -26.57 -19.84
N LEU A 457 1.85 -27.09 -21.07
CA LEU A 457 2.72 -28.22 -21.38
C LEU A 457 4.19 -27.91 -21.13
N LEU A 458 4.65 -26.70 -21.47
CA LEU A 458 6.01 -26.25 -21.19
C LEU A 458 6.28 -26.24 -19.68
N ILE A 459 5.36 -25.69 -18.89
CA ILE A 459 5.50 -25.65 -17.42
C ILE A 459 5.50 -27.07 -16.82
N LEU A 460 4.61 -27.94 -17.29
CA LEU A 460 4.54 -29.34 -16.86
C LEU A 460 5.83 -30.11 -17.21
N ALA A 461 6.42 -29.85 -18.39
CA ALA A 461 7.70 -30.43 -18.79
C ALA A 461 8.87 -29.91 -17.95
N LEU A 462 8.86 -28.64 -17.55
CA LEU A 462 9.88 -28.09 -16.63
C LEU A 462 9.73 -28.66 -15.22
N LYS A 463 8.50 -28.93 -14.76
CA LYS A 463 8.20 -29.54 -13.46
C LYS A 463 8.72 -30.98 -13.35
N SER A 464 8.68 -31.77 -14.43
CA SER A 464 9.20 -33.14 -14.42
C SER A 464 10.73 -33.22 -14.29
N GLY A 465 11.44 -32.12 -14.54
CA GLY A 465 12.89 -32.00 -14.33
C GLY A 465 13.32 -31.74 -12.87
N GLY A 466 12.41 -31.83 -11.89
CA GLY A 466 12.72 -31.63 -10.46
C GLY A 466 12.92 -30.17 -10.05
N SER A 467 12.84 -29.24 -11.00
CA SER A 467 12.85 -27.81 -10.70
C SER A 467 11.46 -27.37 -10.27
N SER A 468 11.35 -26.94 -9.03
CA SER A 468 10.12 -26.44 -8.46
C SER A 468 9.90 -24.99 -8.92
N VAL A 469 9.53 -24.82 -10.20
CA VAL A 469 9.38 -23.52 -10.86
C VAL A 469 8.08 -22.88 -10.38
N GLY A 470 8.18 -21.94 -9.44
CA GLY A 470 7.05 -21.09 -9.06
C GLY A 470 6.72 -20.08 -10.15
N TRP A 471 5.44 -19.85 -10.44
CA TRP A 471 5.04 -18.79 -11.35
C TRP A 471 5.42 -17.42 -10.76
N GLY A 472 6.15 -16.60 -11.53
CA GLY A 472 6.66 -15.32 -11.03
C GLY A 472 8.12 -15.36 -10.56
N PHE A 473 8.82 -16.50 -10.65
CA PHE A 473 10.29 -16.53 -10.47
C PHE A 473 10.99 -15.53 -11.41
N GLN A 474 10.40 -15.29 -12.58
CA GLN A 474 10.92 -14.32 -13.54
C GLN A 474 10.96 -12.90 -12.95
N MET A 475 9.99 -12.52 -12.11
CA MET A 475 9.95 -11.21 -11.44
C MET A 475 11.03 -11.04 -10.36
N GLN A 476 11.79 -12.10 -10.07
CA GLN A 476 12.95 -12.03 -9.18
C GLN A 476 14.26 -11.83 -9.93
N SER A 477 14.24 -11.84 -11.27
CA SER A 477 15.42 -11.54 -12.11
C SER A 477 15.42 -10.04 -12.46
N PRO A 478 16.46 -9.28 -12.08
CA PRO A 478 16.56 -7.86 -12.41
C PRO A 478 16.43 -7.60 -13.91
N GLY A 479 17.06 -8.44 -14.74
CA GLY A 479 17.01 -8.31 -16.19
C GLY A 479 15.61 -8.52 -16.78
N PHE A 480 14.84 -9.47 -16.24
CA PHE A 480 13.46 -9.70 -16.68
C PHE A 480 12.52 -8.55 -16.26
N VAL A 481 12.68 -8.05 -15.03
CA VAL A 481 11.90 -6.90 -14.53
C VAL A 481 12.21 -5.65 -15.37
N LEU A 482 13.49 -5.41 -15.69
CA LEU A 482 13.91 -4.33 -16.58
C LEU A 482 13.29 -4.49 -17.98
N ALA A 483 13.38 -5.68 -18.58
CA ALA A 483 12.79 -5.97 -19.89
C ALA A 483 11.28 -5.67 -19.91
N THR A 484 10.58 -6.08 -18.85
CA THR A 484 9.15 -5.84 -18.69
C THR A 484 8.87 -4.35 -18.52
N CYS A 485 9.68 -3.62 -17.75
CA CYS A 485 9.56 -2.17 -17.59
C CYS A 485 9.70 -1.43 -18.93
N VAL A 486 10.73 -1.78 -19.72
CA VAL A 486 10.93 -1.25 -21.08
C VAL A 486 9.72 -1.54 -21.96
N LEU A 487 9.19 -2.77 -21.93
CA LEU A 487 8.00 -3.13 -22.68
C LEU A 487 6.78 -2.29 -22.28
N MET A 488 6.55 -2.06 -20.98
CA MET A 488 5.43 -1.23 -20.49
C MET A 488 5.54 0.22 -20.98
N ILE A 489 6.75 0.79 -20.97
CA ILE A 489 6.98 2.14 -21.52
C ILE A 489 6.70 2.17 -23.02
N VAL A 490 7.23 1.22 -23.79
CA VAL A 490 7.04 1.16 -25.25
C VAL A 490 5.56 1.00 -25.62
N LEU A 491 4.84 0.10 -24.95
CA LEU A 491 3.40 -0.10 -25.16
C LEU A 491 2.59 1.13 -24.70
N GLY A 492 2.95 1.74 -23.57
CA GLY A 492 2.32 2.96 -23.07
C GLY A 492 2.46 4.12 -24.04
N LEU A 493 3.67 4.33 -24.59
CA LEU A 493 3.92 5.36 -25.62
C LEU A 493 3.17 5.07 -26.92
N SER A 494 3.02 3.79 -27.29
CA SER A 494 2.20 3.45 -28.45
C SER A 494 0.71 3.77 -28.23
N MET A 495 0.19 3.53 -27.02
CA MET A 495 -1.18 3.89 -26.65
C MET A 495 -1.40 5.38 -26.48
N ALA A 496 -0.38 6.12 -26.03
CA ALA A 496 -0.38 7.58 -26.01
C ALA A 496 -0.35 8.21 -27.42
N GLY A 497 -0.20 7.41 -28.48
CA GLY A 497 -0.17 7.88 -29.87
C GLY A 497 1.18 8.49 -30.28
N VAL A 498 2.24 8.28 -29.50
CA VAL A 498 3.59 8.76 -29.83
C VAL A 498 4.11 8.08 -31.09
N PHE A 499 3.79 6.80 -31.26
CA PHE A 499 4.02 6.03 -32.48
C PHE A 499 3.00 4.89 -32.56
N GLU A 500 2.73 4.38 -33.76
CA GLU A 500 1.79 3.26 -33.92
C GLU A 500 2.54 1.96 -34.25
N ILE A 501 2.28 0.90 -33.49
CA ILE A 501 2.83 -0.45 -33.70
C ILE A 501 2.20 -1.15 -34.94
N GLY A 502 1.30 -0.48 -35.65
CA GLY A 502 0.40 -1.08 -36.65
C GLY A 502 0.98 -1.37 -38.04
N MET A 503 2.18 -0.88 -38.41
CA MET A 503 2.58 -0.91 -39.84
C MET A 503 3.80 -1.79 -40.17
N GLY A 504 4.51 -2.32 -39.16
CA GLY A 504 5.69 -3.19 -39.36
C GLY A 504 5.55 -4.59 -38.73
N LEU A 505 5.12 -4.65 -37.47
CA LEU A 505 4.83 -5.91 -36.77
C LEU A 505 3.38 -6.37 -36.95
N GLY A 506 2.44 -5.44 -37.21
CA GLY A 506 1.11 -5.75 -37.75
C GLY A 506 1.14 -6.21 -39.21
N GLY A 507 2.30 -6.16 -39.89
CA GLY A 507 2.47 -6.63 -41.27
C GLY A 507 2.31 -8.14 -41.44
N VAL A 508 2.48 -8.95 -40.39
CA VAL A 508 2.08 -10.37 -40.42
C VAL A 508 0.56 -10.56 -40.39
N SER A 509 -0.21 -9.49 -40.12
CA SER A 509 -1.67 -9.45 -40.27
C SER A 509 -2.13 -8.76 -41.57
N ALA A 510 -1.21 -8.17 -42.34
CA ALA A 510 -1.51 -7.38 -43.53
C ALA A 510 -0.66 -7.77 -44.77
N GLY A 511 0.06 -8.88 -44.71
CA GLY A 511 0.74 -9.49 -45.86
C GLY A 511 -0.15 -10.54 -46.52
N ASP A 512 -0.04 -10.64 -47.86
CA ASP A 512 -0.76 -11.52 -48.81
C ASP A 512 -0.72 -13.05 -48.55
N GLY A 513 -0.46 -13.49 -47.32
CA GLY A 513 -0.62 -14.89 -46.90
C GLY A 513 -2.09 -15.20 -46.55
N ASP A 514 -2.49 -16.46 -46.73
CA ASP A 514 -3.85 -16.96 -46.44
C ASP A 514 -4.37 -16.40 -45.10
N GLY A 515 -5.38 -15.51 -45.15
CA GLY A 515 -5.81 -14.66 -44.03
C GLY A 515 -6.27 -15.43 -42.78
N ARG A 516 -6.44 -16.74 -42.91
CA ARG A 516 -6.70 -17.70 -41.84
C ARG A 516 -5.50 -17.91 -40.92
N VAL A 517 -4.30 -18.08 -41.49
CA VAL A 517 -3.06 -18.29 -40.72
C VAL A 517 -2.71 -17.02 -39.95
N ALA A 518 -2.83 -15.86 -40.59
CA ALA A 518 -2.64 -14.57 -39.94
C ALA A 518 -3.60 -14.36 -38.75
N THR A 519 -4.85 -14.78 -38.89
CA THR A 519 -5.86 -14.68 -37.80
C THR A 519 -5.54 -15.62 -36.63
N PHE A 520 -5.07 -16.83 -36.91
CA PHE A 520 -4.58 -17.74 -35.87
C PHE A 520 -3.35 -17.18 -35.13
N LEU A 521 -2.34 -16.70 -35.87
CA LEU A 521 -1.13 -16.11 -35.30
C LEU A 521 -1.40 -14.81 -34.53
N SER A 522 -2.43 -14.05 -34.92
CA SER A 522 -2.90 -12.91 -34.15
C SER A 522 -3.39 -13.31 -32.76
N GLY A 523 -4.04 -14.47 -32.61
CA GLY A 523 -4.41 -15.04 -31.31
C GLY A 523 -3.18 -15.35 -30.46
N VAL A 524 -2.18 -16.01 -31.06
CA VAL A 524 -0.90 -16.34 -30.40
C VAL A 524 -0.18 -15.09 -29.91
N LEU A 525 -0.04 -14.09 -30.80
CA LEU A 525 0.63 -12.83 -30.47
C LEU A 525 -0.07 -12.08 -29.33
N THR A 526 -1.41 -12.13 -29.30
CA THR A 526 -2.19 -11.48 -28.22
C THR A 526 -1.90 -12.13 -26.87
N THR A 527 -1.82 -13.47 -26.80
CA THR A 527 -1.45 -14.18 -25.56
C THR A 527 -0.04 -13.85 -25.10
N VAL A 528 0.93 -13.79 -26.03
CA VAL A 528 2.34 -13.45 -25.71
C VAL A 528 2.45 -12.04 -25.13
N VAL A 529 1.79 -11.06 -25.74
CA VAL A 529 1.82 -9.66 -25.29
C VAL A 529 1.05 -9.47 -23.97
N ALA A 530 0.02 -10.26 -23.70
CA ALA A 530 -0.75 -10.22 -22.45
C ALA A 530 0.00 -10.79 -21.23
N THR A 531 1.01 -11.63 -21.45
CA THR A 531 1.69 -12.37 -20.37
C THR A 531 2.43 -11.47 -19.36
N PRO A 532 3.17 -10.42 -19.76
CA PRO A 532 3.99 -9.64 -18.81
C PRO A 532 3.18 -8.80 -17.80
N CYS A 533 1.98 -8.33 -18.17
CA CYS A 533 1.12 -7.55 -17.26
C CYS A 533 0.24 -8.41 -16.36
N THR A 534 0.08 -9.69 -16.69
CA THR A 534 -0.73 -10.65 -15.93
C THR A 534 0.10 -11.44 -14.93
N ALA A 535 1.42 -11.48 -15.11
CA ALA A 535 2.35 -12.26 -14.32
C ALA A 535 2.26 -12.02 -12.79
N PRO A 536 2.21 -10.78 -12.26
CA PRO A 536 2.11 -10.59 -10.81
C PRO A 536 0.74 -10.97 -10.22
N GLY A 537 -0.33 -10.81 -11.00
CA GLY A 537 -1.70 -11.08 -10.53
C GLY A 537 -2.07 -12.57 -10.57
N LEU A 538 -1.47 -13.35 -11.48
CA LEU A 538 -1.79 -14.76 -11.66
C LEU A 538 -1.02 -15.71 -10.72
N GLY A 539 -0.12 -15.21 -9.85
CA GLY A 539 0.72 -16.04 -8.97
C GLY A 539 -0.05 -17.07 -8.14
N ALA A 540 -1.10 -16.64 -7.44
CA ALA A 540 -1.92 -17.53 -6.61
C ALA A 540 -2.75 -18.52 -7.44
N ALA A 541 -3.32 -18.07 -8.57
CA ALA A 541 -4.12 -18.92 -9.46
C ALA A 541 -3.28 -20.01 -10.13
N LEU A 542 -2.04 -19.69 -10.50
CA LEU A 542 -1.10 -20.63 -11.07
C LEU A 542 -0.46 -21.53 -10.02
N GLY A 543 -0.24 -21.04 -8.79
CA GLY A 543 0.12 -21.87 -7.65
C GLY A 543 -0.90 -22.97 -7.40
N PHE A 544 -2.20 -22.63 -7.44
CA PHE A 544 -3.29 -23.60 -7.37
C PHE A 544 -3.31 -24.56 -8.58
N ALA A 545 -3.15 -24.04 -9.80
CA ALA A 545 -3.20 -24.86 -11.01
C ALA A 545 -2.02 -25.85 -11.12
N LEU A 546 -0.88 -25.52 -10.49
CA LEU A 546 0.37 -26.27 -10.57
C LEU A 546 0.66 -27.11 -9.32
N ASP A 547 -0.31 -27.25 -8.42
CA ASP A 547 -0.18 -28.04 -7.19
C ASP A 547 0.26 -29.49 -7.48
N LYS A 548 0.96 -30.09 -6.52
CA LYS A 548 1.56 -31.43 -6.59
C LYS A 548 0.50 -32.52 -6.72
N ASP A 549 -0.66 -32.28 -6.09
CA ASP A 549 -1.78 -33.22 -6.02
C ASP A 549 -2.71 -33.15 -7.25
N ARG A 550 -2.45 -32.23 -8.20
CA ARG A 550 -3.26 -32.09 -9.41
C ARG A 550 -2.75 -32.96 -10.55
N SER A 551 -3.70 -33.62 -11.21
CA SER A 551 -3.43 -34.37 -12.42
C SER A 551 -3.08 -33.44 -13.58
N THR A 552 -2.30 -33.95 -14.53
CA THR A 552 -2.01 -33.27 -15.80
C THR A 552 -3.28 -32.79 -16.50
N GLY A 553 -4.36 -33.58 -16.44
CA GLY A 553 -5.65 -33.25 -17.04
C GLY A 553 -6.31 -32.02 -16.41
N GLU A 554 -6.26 -31.89 -15.09
CA GLU A 554 -6.83 -30.73 -14.37
C GLU A 554 -6.06 -29.45 -14.68
N THR A 555 -4.72 -29.53 -14.77
CA THR A 555 -3.88 -28.38 -15.17
C THR A 555 -4.23 -27.92 -16.57
N LEU A 556 -4.29 -28.86 -17.54
CA LEU A 556 -4.64 -28.53 -18.93
C LEU A 556 -6.05 -27.96 -19.06
N LEU A 557 -7.01 -28.51 -18.30
CA LEU A 557 -8.38 -28.00 -18.27
C LEU A 557 -8.42 -26.57 -17.71
N PHE A 558 -7.69 -26.28 -16.63
CA PHE A 558 -7.63 -24.95 -16.04
C PHE A 558 -7.11 -23.90 -17.05
N PHE A 559 -5.99 -24.18 -17.72
CA PHE A 559 -5.44 -23.29 -18.76
C PHE A 559 -6.36 -23.15 -19.98
N THR A 560 -7.05 -24.22 -20.36
CA THR A 560 -8.07 -24.18 -21.43
C THR A 560 -9.20 -23.22 -21.05
N VAL A 561 -9.67 -23.27 -19.81
CA VAL A 561 -10.76 -22.40 -19.33
C VAL A 561 -10.32 -20.93 -19.27
N ILE A 562 -9.07 -20.63 -18.89
CA ILE A 562 -8.51 -19.26 -19.03
C ILE A 562 -8.53 -18.82 -20.50
N GLY A 563 -8.05 -19.67 -21.41
CA GLY A 563 -8.03 -19.39 -22.84
C GLY A 563 -9.42 -19.16 -23.42
N ILE A 564 -10.41 -19.95 -23.02
CA ILE A 564 -11.81 -19.76 -23.40
C ILE A 564 -12.32 -18.42 -22.86
N GLY A 565 -12.07 -18.09 -21.59
CA GLY A 565 -12.46 -16.81 -21.00
C GLY A 565 -11.89 -15.62 -21.77
N MET A 566 -10.61 -15.69 -22.17
CA MET A 566 -9.96 -14.64 -22.95
C MET A 566 -10.51 -14.55 -24.38
N ALA A 567 -10.79 -15.68 -25.03
CA ALA A 567 -11.29 -15.73 -26.41
C ALA A 567 -12.79 -15.38 -26.53
N LEU A 568 -13.55 -15.53 -25.44
CA LEU A 568 -15.01 -15.41 -25.43
C LEU A 568 -15.54 -14.08 -25.98
N PRO A 569 -15.05 -12.89 -25.58
CA PRO A 569 -15.60 -11.63 -26.06
C PRO A 569 -15.49 -11.51 -27.59
N TYR A 570 -14.37 -11.96 -28.15
CA TYR A 570 -14.15 -11.97 -29.60
C TYR A 570 -15.07 -12.96 -30.31
N LEU A 571 -15.16 -14.19 -29.81
CA LEU A 571 -16.03 -15.21 -30.37
C LEU A 571 -17.51 -14.79 -30.34
N LEU A 572 -17.96 -14.16 -29.24
CA LEU A 572 -19.31 -13.62 -29.11
C LEU A 572 -19.57 -12.50 -30.13
N LEU A 573 -18.64 -11.57 -30.33
CA LEU A 573 -18.76 -10.52 -31.33
C LEU A 573 -18.79 -11.08 -32.76
N SER A 574 -18.03 -12.14 -33.05
CA SER A 574 -18.06 -12.82 -34.35
C SER A 574 -19.36 -13.59 -34.61
N MET A 575 -19.95 -14.19 -33.58
CA MET A 575 -21.19 -14.97 -33.69
C MET A 575 -22.46 -14.10 -33.68
N SER A 576 -22.44 -12.96 -32.98
CA SER A 576 -23.61 -12.12 -32.75
C SER A 576 -23.50 -10.75 -33.43
N PRO A 577 -24.05 -10.59 -34.66
CA PRO A 577 -23.97 -9.33 -35.38
C PRO A 577 -24.72 -8.18 -34.66
N ARG A 578 -25.70 -8.51 -33.80
CA ARG A 578 -26.40 -7.53 -32.96
C ARG A 578 -25.49 -6.91 -31.90
N LEU A 579 -24.58 -7.69 -31.31
CA LEU A 579 -23.64 -7.21 -30.31
C LEU A 579 -22.54 -6.35 -30.96
N ALA A 580 -22.08 -6.75 -32.15
CA ALA A 580 -21.17 -5.93 -32.95
C ALA A 580 -21.82 -4.59 -33.36
N ALA A 581 -23.13 -4.57 -33.64
CA ALA A 581 -23.86 -3.35 -33.96
C ALA A 581 -24.10 -2.41 -32.75
N LEU A 582 -23.95 -2.90 -31.52
CA LEU A 582 -24.03 -2.10 -30.30
C LEU A 582 -22.73 -1.35 -29.99
N LEU A 583 -21.61 -1.71 -30.63
CA LEU A 583 -20.34 -1.04 -30.38
C LEU A 583 -20.35 0.40 -30.95
N PRO A 584 -19.88 1.40 -30.19
CA PRO A 584 -19.76 2.76 -30.68
C PRO A 584 -18.77 2.80 -31.84
N ARG A 585 -19.05 3.66 -32.83
CA ARG A 585 -18.16 3.82 -33.99
C ARG A 585 -16.78 4.32 -33.52
N PRO A 586 -15.67 3.79 -34.08
CA PRO A 586 -14.33 4.26 -33.74
C PRO A 586 -14.22 5.76 -34.08
N GLY A 587 -13.75 6.54 -33.09
CA GLY A 587 -13.69 8.01 -33.14
C GLY A 587 -12.93 8.58 -31.92
N GLU A 588 -13.19 9.83 -31.55
CA GLU A 588 -12.43 10.53 -30.49
C GLU A 588 -12.52 9.85 -29.11
N TRP A 589 -13.66 9.25 -28.78
CA TRP A 589 -13.82 8.46 -27.55
C TRP A 589 -12.80 7.31 -27.47
N MET A 590 -12.60 6.59 -28.59
CA MET A 590 -11.72 5.42 -28.63
C MET A 590 -10.26 5.85 -28.47
N GLU A 591 -9.86 6.96 -29.10
CA GLU A 591 -8.52 7.53 -28.89
C GLU A 591 -8.33 8.08 -27.47
N SER A 592 -9.36 8.70 -26.87
CA SER A 592 -9.30 9.14 -25.48
C SER A 592 -9.15 7.97 -24.50
N LEU A 593 -9.89 6.88 -24.71
CA LEU A 593 -9.78 5.66 -23.91
C LEU A 593 -8.40 5.03 -24.06
N LYS A 594 -7.91 4.91 -25.30
CA LYS A 594 -6.58 4.38 -25.62
C LYS A 594 -5.47 5.20 -24.93
N GLN A 595 -5.52 6.53 -25.03
CA GLN A 595 -4.58 7.42 -24.35
C GLN A 595 -4.73 7.33 -22.82
N GLY A 596 -5.95 7.24 -22.30
CA GLY A 596 -6.22 7.03 -20.87
C GLY A 596 -5.58 5.74 -20.33
N MET A 597 -5.60 4.66 -21.11
CA MET A 597 -4.96 3.39 -20.77
C MET A 597 -3.43 3.41 -20.82
N SER A 598 -2.81 4.46 -21.35
CA SER A 598 -1.35 4.64 -21.26
C SER A 598 -0.89 4.99 -19.83
N PHE A 599 -1.70 5.73 -19.05
CA PHE A 599 -1.31 6.14 -17.69
C PHE A 599 -1.14 4.96 -16.72
N PRO A 600 -2.04 3.95 -16.67
CA PRO A 600 -1.81 2.74 -15.88
C PRO A 600 -0.55 1.98 -16.30
N LEU A 601 -0.20 1.95 -17.59
CA LEU A 601 1.03 1.30 -18.07
C LEU A 601 2.28 2.03 -17.56
N PHE A 602 2.27 3.37 -17.58
CA PHE A 602 3.35 4.16 -16.98
C PHE A 602 3.42 3.98 -15.46
N GLY A 603 2.27 3.98 -14.77
CA GLY A 603 2.20 3.70 -13.33
C GLY A 603 2.75 2.31 -12.97
N TYR A 604 2.44 1.31 -13.78
CA TYR A 604 2.97 -0.03 -13.61
C TYR A 604 4.47 -0.12 -13.94
N ALA A 605 4.97 0.62 -14.93
CA ALA A 605 6.40 0.73 -15.19
C ALA A 605 7.16 1.36 -14.00
N LEU A 606 6.58 2.40 -13.36
CA LEU A 606 7.12 3.00 -12.14
C LEU A 606 7.11 2.01 -10.97
N TYR A 607 6.05 1.22 -10.82
CA TYR A 607 6.01 0.13 -9.85
C TYR A 607 7.11 -0.90 -10.10
N LEU A 608 7.35 -1.30 -11.36
CA LEU A 608 8.43 -2.22 -11.70
C LEU A 608 9.82 -1.61 -11.44
N LEU A 609 10.01 -0.30 -11.62
CA LEU A 609 11.25 0.38 -11.21
C LEU A 609 11.45 0.32 -9.70
N TRP A 610 10.39 0.49 -8.92
CA TRP A 610 10.45 0.34 -7.47
C TRP A 610 10.81 -1.10 -7.05
N VAL A 611 10.24 -2.10 -7.71
CA VAL A 611 10.61 -3.51 -7.51
C VAL A 611 12.08 -3.74 -7.91
N LEU A 612 12.52 -3.21 -9.05
CA LEU A 612 13.89 -3.32 -9.52
C LEU A 612 14.89 -2.70 -8.54
N ASN A 613 14.54 -1.57 -7.93
CA ASN A 613 15.33 -0.95 -6.86
C ASN A 613 15.43 -1.81 -5.59
N ALA A 614 14.44 -2.66 -5.32
CA ALA A 614 14.52 -3.62 -4.22
C ALA A 614 15.37 -4.87 -4.57
N LEU A 615 15.59 -5.14 -5.86
CA LEU A 615 16.35 -6.30 -6.34
C LEU A 615 17.84 -6.00 -6.56
N VAL A 616 18.21 -4.74 -6.79
CA VAL A 616 19.59 -4.31 -7.09
C VAL A 616 20.19 -3.56 -5.90
N GLU A 617 21.39 -3.94 -5.46
CA GLU A 617 22.07 -3.29 -4.33
C GLU A 617 22.67 -1.91 -4.68
N ASP A 618 22.97 -1.66 -5.95
CA ASP A 618 23.55 -0.41 -6.43
C ASP A 618 22.48 0.63 -6.83
N ALA A 619 22.27 1.63 -5.96
CA ALA A 619 21.35 2.73 -6.22
C ALA A 619 21.75 3.58 -7.44
N ALA A 620 23.03 3.61 -7.83
CA ALA A 620 23.47 4.33 -9.03
C ALA A 620 22.96 3.65 -10.31
N TRP A 621 22.84 2.32 -10.30
CA TRP A 621 22.36 1.57 -11.45
C TRP A 621 20.85 1.80 -11.69
N VAL A 622 20.04 1.94 -10.63
CA VAL A 622 18.60 2.24 -10.76
C VAL A 622 18.36 3.63 -11.38
N ARG A 623 19.22 4.60 -11.05
CA ARG A 623 19.24 5.92 -11.71
C ARG A 623 19.55 5.78 -13.19
N ASP A 624 20.57 5.00 -13.54
CA ASP A 624 20.98 4.77 -14.93
C ASP A 624 19.88 4.04 -15.73
N ALA A 625 19.19 3.09 -15.12
CA ALA A 625 18.00 2.44 -15.68
C ALA A 625 16.87 3.45 -15.96
N SER A 626 16.62 4.37 -15.02
CA SER A 626 15.60 5.43 -15.19
C SER A 626 15.94 6.38 -16.35
N LEU A 627 17.22 6.78 -16.47
CA LEU A 627 17.71 7.58 -17.60
C LEU A 627 17.62 6.80 -18.91
N GLY A 628 17.94 5.51 -18.89
CA GLY A 628 17.80 4.62 -20.03
C GLY A 628 16.36 4.50 -20.52
N LEU A 629 15.37 4.43 -19.62
CA LEU A 629 13.96 4.44 -20.01
C LEU A 629 13.54 5.77 -20.68
N ALA A 630 14.10 6.90 -20.24
CA ALA A 630 13.89 8.19 -20.92
C ALA A 630 14.51 8.22 -22.33
N LEU A 631 15.68 7.61 -22.52
CA LEU A 631 16.31 7.46 -23.84
C LEU A 631 15.50 6.52 -24.76
N VAL A 632 14.95 5.43 -24.21
CA VAL A 632 14.02 4.55 -24.93
C VAL A 632 12.78 5.33 -25.37
N ALA A 633 12.19 6.11 -24.47
CA ALA A 633 11.03 6.95 -24.79
C ALA A 633 11.35 7.97 -25.90
N THR A 634 12.54 8.56 -25.83
CA THR A 634 13.04 9.49 -26.85
C THR A 634 13.22 8.80 -28.20
N ALA A 635 13.78 7.59 -28.23
CA ALA A 635 13.91 6.80 -29.46
C ALA A 635 12.54 6.48 -30.08
N CYS A 636 11.56 6.07 -29.27
CA CYS A 636 10.19 5.82 -29.69
C CYS A 636 9.53 7.09 -30.27
N TRP A 637 9.75 8.25 -29.65
CA TRP A 637 9.26 9.52 -30.14
C TRP A 637 9.91 9.95 -31.46
N ILE A 638 11.24 9.79 -31.60
CA ILE A 638 11.95 10.05 -32.86
C ILE A 638 11.38 9.19 -33.98
N PHE A 639 11.18 7.90 -33.70
CA PHE A 639 10.61 6.95 -34.64
C PHE A 639 9.20 7.36 -35.09
N GLY A 640 8.31 7.72 -34.16
CA GLY A 640 6.94 8.13 -34.48
C GLY A 640 6.86 9.46 -35.23
N ARG A 641 7.60 10.47 -34.77
CA ARG A 641 7.52 11.84 -35.29
C ARG A 641 8.09 12.00 -36.70
N TRP A 642 9.24 11.37 -36.98
CA TRP A 642 9.95 11.50 -38.27
C TRP A 642 9.87 10.24 -39.15
N GLY A 643 9.37 9.12 -38.63
CA GLY A 643 9.07 7.92 -39.43
C GLY A 643 7.74 7.97 -40.18
N ALA A 644 6.91 8.98 -39.91
CA ALA A 644 5.57 9.13 -40.48
C ALA A 644 5.59 9.26 -42.02
N LEU A 645 4.53 8.74 -42.66
CA LEU A 645 4.43 8.62 -44.13
C LEU A 645 4.45 9.96 -44.88
N HIS A 646 4.17 11.09 -44.22
CA HIS A 646 4.18 12.42 -44.82
C HIS A 646 5.60 13.03 -44.91
N ARG A 647 6.63 12.34 -44.42
CA ARG A 647 8.04 12.78 -44.45
C ARG A 647 8.80 12.19 -45.62
N THR A 648 9.90 12.83 -46.02
CA THR A 648 10.74 12.35 -47.12
C THR A 648 11.39 11.00 -46.78
N ASP A 649 11.70 10.18 -47.79
CA ASP A 649 12.32 8.87 -47.57
C ASP A 649 13.71 8.95 -46.94
N GLN A 650 14.40 10.08 -47.07
CA GLN A 650 15.68 10.34 -46.41
C GLN A 650 15.49 10.65 -44.93
N GLU A 651 14.56 11.53 -44.57
CA GLU A 651 14.19 11.81 -43.17
C GLU A 651 13.72 10.54 -42.46
N ARG A 652 12.86 9.74 -43.11
CA ARG A 652 12.34 8.48 -42.56
C ARG A 652 13.44 7.45 -42.31
N ARG A 653 14.38 7.29 -43.26
CA ARG A 653 15.52 6.37 -43.10
C ARG A 653 16.45 6.84 -41.98
N MET A 654 16.78 8.13 -41.94
CA MET A 654 17.65 8.68 -40.91
C MET A 654 17.02 8.59 -39.52
N ALA A 655 15.72 8.89 -39.39
CA ALA A 655 14.99 8.75 -38.14
C ALA A 655 14.96 7.29 -37.64
N LYS A 656 14.75 6.32 -38.54
CA LYS A 656 14.83 4.89 -38.19
C LYS A 656 16.22 4.51 -37.70
N ILE A 657 17.28 4.92 -38.39
CA ILE A 657 18.66 4.64 -37.99
C ILE A 657 18.94 5.23 -36.60
N VAL A 658 18.63 6.52 -36.40
CA VAL A 658 18.86 7.20 -35.11
C VAL A 658 18.07 6.53 -33.99
N ALA A 659 16.77 6.27 -34.20
CA ALA A 659 15.93 5.60 -33.21
C ALA A 659 16.45 4.19 -32.87
N THR A 660 16.85 3.40 -33.88
CA THR A 660 17.41 2.06 -33.66
C THR A 660 18.75 2.11 -32.93
N VAL A 661 19.63 3.06 -33.24
CA VAL A 661 20.91 3.23 -32.53
C VAL A 661 20.69 3.64 -31.08
N VAL A 662 19.81 4.61 -30.82
CA VAL A 662 19.52 5.06 -29.44
C VAL A 662 18.84 3.94 -28.65
N PHE A 663 17.82 3.29 -29.22
CA PHE A 663 17.12 2.19 -28.55
C PHE A 663 18.05 1.00 -28.30
N GLY A 664 18.71 0.52 -29.35
CA GLY A 664 19.61 -0.64 -29.28
C GLY A 664 20.80 -0.39 -28.37
N GLY A 665 21.47 0.76 -28.51
CA GLY A 665 22.60 1.15 -27.66
C GLY A 665 22.21 1.28 -26.19
N THR A 666 21.04 1.85 -25.90
CA THR A 666 20.52 1.95 -24.53
C THR A 666 20.23 0.56 -23.95
N MET A 667 19.58 -0.33 -24.71
CA MET A 667 19.34 -1.71 -24.26
C MET A 667 20.64 -2.46 -24.03
N THR A 668 21.59 -2.40 -24.97
CA THR A 668 22.89 -3.03 -24.79
C THR A 668 23.60 -2.51 -23.53
N TYR A 669 23.61 -1.19 -23.29
CA TYR A 669 24.19 -0.63 -22.08
C TYR A 669 23.50 -1.17 -20.81
N LEU A 670 22.18 -1.06 -20.71
CA LEU A 670 21.46 -1.46 -19.49
C LEU A 670 21.59 -2.96 -19.19
N PHE A 671 21.58 -3.82 -20.21
CA PHE A 671 21.70 -5.27 -20.00
C PHE A 671 23.15 -5.73 -19.78
N THR A 672 24.15 -5.03 -20.32
CA THR A 672 25.57 -5.37 -20.09
C THR A 672 26.10 -4.84 -18.76
N THR A 673 25.50 -3.78 -18.24
CA THR A 673 25.85 -3.18 -16.93
C THR A 673 24.94 -3.64 -15.80
N LEU A 674 23.99 -4.54 -16.07
CA LEU A 674 23.10 -5.12 -15.08
C LEU A 674 23.94 -5.85 -14.00
N PRO A 675 23.83 -5.45 -12.71
CA PRO A 675 24.61 -6.05 -11.62
C PRO A 675 24.13 -7.43 -11.19
#